data_AF-A0A848Y4W5-F1
#
_entry.id   AF-A0A848Y4W5-F1
#
_cell.length_a   1.000
_cell.length_b   1.000
_cell.length_c   1.000
_cell.angle_alpha   90.00
_cell.angle_beta   90.00
_cell.angle_gamma   90.00
#
_symmetry.space_group_name_H-M   'P 1'
#
loop_
_entity.id
_entity.type
_entity.pdbx_description
1 polymer ?
#
loop_
_entity_poly.entity_id
_entity_poly.type
_entity_poly.pdbx_seq_one_letter_code
_entity_poly.pdbx_strand_id
1 'polypeptide(L)'
;MKRHPSRARWAHGRFIILALLSVLLGSAQAQNVCIKEPSAAPPVDGVVAPGLASGGCAVDAVWGGVSPGAFQPDDSLPAASLYLAYRASSLYVGLAVQGDEDLSDQDYILLYFDADNSNAFDSGDFVLRIEVSASSISSGKQCNVNTGMIELYVHDGTSWVLDNAGGGQVTARIAYDYQTSDDPEDQVWNLELQMPVTGSFDLDIVADPASASFGVGAFLFADDGNQQAPQVGTVLRWPDAVTTTPSIGATNPNFITLDAGELANASITDVCFDVNFSAPNAWRINGQPAASGDHRINEGVSNDFMVTFQYEGPAGAAGEQPNEGTVRLALKPYGNITTGSEYEWIKELPVAATTINAAEDVTFTYNFGSPPANWGDFAEINFVCATMTLEEFQRDDDETNNSLNVNYNYFQTSEYGQMAYLMADRIPGLRDGEQTEILLQAHTSNERSLLDRSGRGSAGPVFRWPGSGGGWVALLLSVLAALTAAWALQAGRLRRGLAWSLIGLAFGAGLTACRTLPDIPGIPGLTQRWEFANARELGIRPIQGEPGWYTMPITVGEPVPLELNFEGMALPYEPRQMQLNPQSGDNQPGRIDLPVESGRVLAVVATGQVDLDGPNGSLPPASAAGIADEQADGRYLLTDGYYTPEMYAGALIGSFDGFETSFVVGRETALLVPSNASTLSLAVNATPQQFGQITGALDLYLVDRPPPLVPTATRLRGDGTFSVPFVLPLWEALTSLNLYTYYVTTETNDRGQVVAETRHPLGFSHYTVYNRHLDSPDGTPQRRR
;
A
#
# COMPACT_ATOMS: atom_id res chain seq x y z
N MET A 1 -38.21 -59.65 50.47
CA MET A 1 -38.10 -58.68 51.59
C MET A 1 -37.61 -57.36 50.99
N LYS A 2 -38.44 -56.49 50.39
CA LYS A 2 -39.40 -55.49 50.90
C LYS A 2 -38.82 -54.41 51.84
N ARG A 3 -38.69 -53.21 51.25
CA ARG A 3 -38.94 -51.83 51.76
C ARG A 3 -37.76 -50.98 52.32
N HIS A 4 -37.38 -49.95 51.53
CA HIS A 4 -37.18 -48.55 51.98
C HIS A 4 -38.48 -47.99 52.62
N PRO A 5 -38.52 -46.90 53.45
CA PRO A 5 -37.71 -45.66 53.31
C PRO A 5 -37.39 -44.83 54.59
N SER A 6 -36.72 -43.67 54.39
CA SER A 6 -37.07 -42.33 54.91
C SER A 6 -36.33 -41.66 56.11
N ARG A 7 -35.83 -40.44 55.80
CA ARG A 7 -35.89 -39.14 56.54
C ARG A 7 -34.97 -38.92 57.76
N ALA A 8 -33.97 -38.02 57.64
CA ALA A 8 -33.96 -36.56 57.92
C ALA A 8 -33.76 -36.24 59.43
N ARG A 9 -32.78 -35.44 59.87
CA ARG A 9 -32.62 -33.96 59.75
C ARG A 9 -31.15 -33.60 60.03
N TRP A 10 -30.41 -32.82 59.22
CA TRP A 10 -30.47 -31.37 58.94
C TRP A 10 -30.40 -30.46 60.17
N ALA A 11 -29.16 -30.10 60.54
CA ALA A 11 -28.71 -28.80 61.06
C ALA A 11 -27.17 -28.80 60.90
N HIS A 12 -26.51 -27.65 60.79
CA HIS A 12 -25.06 -27.44 60.50
C HIS A 12 -24.69 -27.21 59.03
N GLY A 13 -25.44 -26.36 58.34
CA GLY A 13 -25.06 -25.89 57.00
C GLY A 13 -25.58 -24.49 56.70
N ARG A 14 -25.30 -23.50 57.58
CA ARG A 14 -25.64 -22.09 57.32
C ARG A 14 -24.63 -21.04 57.80
N PHE A 15 -23.48 -21.41 58.37
CA PHE A 15 -22.52 -20.43 58.90
C PHE A 15 -21.20 -20.30 58.12
N ILE A 16 -20.96 -21.10 57.07
CA ILE A 16 -19.71 -21.06 56.28
C ILE A 16 -19.91 -20.40 54.90
N ILE A 17 -21.15 -20.27 54.42
CA ILE A 17 -21.42 -19.66 53.09
C ILE A 17 -21.46 -18.13 53.14
N LEU A 18 -21.68 -17.49 54.30
CA LEU A 18 -21.63 -16.03 54.41
C LEU A 18 -20.21 -15.46 54.53
N ALA A 19 -19.24 -16.21 55.07
CA ALA A 19 -17.86 -15.75 55.22
C ALA A 19 -17.01 -15.93 53.94
N LEU A 20 -17.44 -16.80 53.01
CA LEU A 20 -16.80 -16.96 51.70
C LEU A 20 -17.39 -16.07 50.60
N LEU A 21 -18.57 -15.47 50.79
CA LEU A 21 -19.12 -14.49 49.84
C LEU A 21 -18.57 -13.07 50.05
N SER A 22 -18.01 -12.76 51.23
CA SER A 22 -17.42 -11.44 51.54
C SER A 22 -15.97 -11.27 51.05
N VAL A 23 -15.38 -12.29 50.42
CA VAL A 23 -14.01 -12.25 49.85
C VAL A 23 -14.03 -12.17 48.31
N LEU A 24 -15.21 -12.19 47.69
CA LEU A 24 -15.40 -12.03 46.23
C LEU A 24 -15.96 -10.67 45.82
N LEU A 25 -16.15 -9.75 46.78
CA LEU A 25 -16.21 -8.32 46.48
C LEU A 25 -14.76 -7.86 46.33
N GLY A 26 -14.12 -8.22 45.21
CA GLY A 26 -12.94 -7.48 44.79
C GLY A 26 -13.39 -6.03 44.66
N SER A 27 -12.86 -5.15 45.50
CA SER A 27 -12.89 -3.72 45.19
C SER A 27 -12.38 -3.60 43.77
N ALA A 28 -13.20 -3.04 42.87
CA ALA A 28 -12.71 -2.61 41.57
C ALA A 28 -11.44 -1.82 41.86
N GLN A 29 -10.28 -2.38 41.49
CA GLN A 29 -9.04 -1.68 41.71
C GLN A 29 -9.08 -0.51 40.74
N ALA A 30 -8.98 0.71 41.28
CA ALA A 30 -8.85 1.93 40.50
C ALA A 30 -7.88 1.68 39.33
N GLN A 31 -8.33 1.97 38.11
CA GLN A 31 -7.49 1.86 36.92
C GLN A 31 -6.31 2.82 37.11
N ASN A 32 -5.07 2.32 37.03
CA ASN A 32 -3.92 3.23 37.00
C ASN A 32 -3.89 3.88 35.62
N VAL A 33 -3.76 5.21 35.56
CA VAL A 33 -3.66 5.98 34.31
C VAL A 33 -2.27 6.61 34.22
N CYS A 34 -1.64 6.52 33.05
CA CYS A 34 -0.35 7.14 32.85
C CYS A 34 -0.45 8.64 32.56
N ILE A 35 0.50 9.41 33.09
CA ILE A 35 0.70 10.81 32.74
C ILE A 35 2.05 10.94 32.04
N LYS A 36 2.05 11.31 30.76
CA LYS A 36 3.31 11.49 30.03
C LYS A 36 3.99 12.78 30.44
N GLU A 37 5.32 12.75 30.64
CA GLU A 37 6.13 13.97 30.68
C GLU A 37 6.69 14.28 29.27
N PRO A 38 6.07 15.18 28.49
CA PRO A 38 6.51 15.48 27.14
C PRO A 38 7.83 16.25 27.14
N SER A 39 8.57 16.19 26.02
CA SER A 39 9.87 16.87 25.85
C SER A 39 9.77 18.39 25.59
N ALA A 40 8.58 18.88 25.27
CA ALA A 40 8.18 20.29 25.21
C ALA A 40 6.79 20.47 25.86
N ALA A 41 6.43 21.69 26.26
CA ALA A 41 5.06 21.96 26.73
C ALA A 41 4.12 21.98 25.51
N PRO A 42 2.93 21.34 25.58
CA PRO A 42 1.92 21.47 24.55
C PRO A 42 1.57 22.95 24.32
N PRO A 43 1.56 23.44 23.07
CA PRO A 43 1.01 24.74 22.77
C PRO A 43 -0.52 24.67 22.89
N VAL A 44 -1.07 24.94 24.09
CA VAL A 44 -2.52 24.89 24.37
C VAL A 44 -3.32 25.65 23.29
N ASP A 45 -3.80 24.92 22.29
CA ASP A 45 -4.45 25.40 21.07
C ASP A 45 -5.65 24.54 20.68
N GLY A 46 -5.92 23.48 21.45
CA GLY A 46 -7.11 22.68 21.33
C GLY A 46 -6.94 21.45 20.47
N VAL A 47 -5.72 21.08 20.04
CA VAL A 47 -5.50 19.95 19.13
C VAL A 47 -4.84 18.77 19.85
N VAL A 48 -5.60 17.68 20.07
CA VAL A 48 -5.18 16.56 20.95
C VAL A 48 -4.95 15.23 20.22
N ALA A 49 -5.80 14.78 19.31
CA ALA A 49 -5.80 13.39 18.83
C ALA A 49 -5.66 13.22 17.29
N PRO A 50 -5.28 12.02 16.79
CA PRO A 50 -4.85 11.79 15.41
C PRO A 50 -6.03 11.72 14.43
N GLY A 51 -6.55 12.90 14.07
CA GLY A 51 -7.01 13.20 12.72
C GLY A 51 -5.86 13.86 11.95
N LEU A 52 -5.65 13.53 10.69
CA LEU A 52 -4.67 14.14 9.79
C LEU A 52 -5.04 15.60 9.46
N ALA A 53 -5.11 16.45 10.47
CA ALA A 53 -5.27 17.88 10.27
C ALA A 53 -4.01 18.42 9.59
N SER A 54 -4.06 18.54 8.26
CA SER A 54 -2.99 19.18 7.51
C SER A 54 -3.01 20.70 7.75
N GLY A 55 -1.85 21.31 7.95
CA GLY A 55 -1.72 22.76 8.12
C GLY A 55 -1.78 23.25 9.56
N GLY A 56 -2.40 24.40 9.82
CA GLY A 56 -2.35 25.11 11.11
C GLY A 56 -3.18 24.49 12.25
N CYS A 57 -3.67 23.27 12.06
CA CYS A 57 -4.46 22.49 13.01
C CYS A 57 -3.83 21.11 13.26
N ALA A 58 -2.58 20.90 12.85
CA ALA A 58 -1.90 19.62 12.98
C ALA A 58 -1.75 19.22 14.44
N VAL A 59 -1.93 17.93 14.72
CA VAL A 59 -1.77 17.35 16.05
C VAL A 59 -0.41 17.70 16.61
N ASP A 60 -0.40 18.21 17.85
CA ASP A 60 0.84 18.47 18.52
C ASP A 60 1.64 17.19 18.71
N ALA A 61 2.93 17.27 18.38
CA ALA A 61 3.85 16.15 18.52
C ALA A 61 3.91 15.60 19.96
N VAL A 62 3.45 16.37 20.94
CA VAL A 62 3.33 15.96 22.34
C VAL A 62 2.29 14.85 22.51
N TRP A 63 1.11 15.00 21.93
CA TRP A 63 0.00 14.06 22.15
C TRP A 63 0.16 12.74 21.41
N GLY A 64 0.94 12.72 20.32
CA GLY A 64 1.20 11.52 19.53
C GLY A 64 1.92 10.38 20.29
N GLY A 65 2.36 10.61 21.53
CA GLY A 65 2.89 9.55 22.40
C GLY A 65 2.13 9.38 23.71
N VAL A 66 1.00 10.06 23.93
CA VAL A 66 0.19 9.98 25.15
C VAL A 66 -0.91 8.94 24.94
N SER A 67 -1.01 7.95 25.81
CA SER A 67 -2.04 6.93 25.71
C SER A 67 -3.44 7.49 26.03
N PRO A 68 -4.47 7.22 25.21
CA PRO A 68 -5.83 7.63 25.48
C PRO A 68 -6.55 6.74 26.50
N GLY A 69 -7.25 7.34 27.45
CA GLY A 69 -8.31 6.72 28.23
C GLY A 69 -9.65 6.79 27.49
N ALA A 70 -10.15 5.66 26.99
CA ALA A 70 -11.41 5.60 26.25
C ALA A 70 -12.63 5.78 27.17
N PHE A 71 -13.52 6.71 26.81
CA PHE A 71 -14.76 6.91 27.54
C PHE A 71 -15.77 5.79 27.28
N GLN A 72 -16.53 5.43 28.32
CA GLN A 72 -17.56 4.41 28.25
C GLN A 72 -18.94 5.01 27.95
N PRO A 73 -19.77 4.28 27.15
CA PRO A 73 -19.47 2.98 26.53
C PRO A 73 -18.57 3.09 25.28
N ASP A 74 -17.66 2.13 25.07
CA ASP A 74 -16.61 2.14 24.01
C ASP A 74 -17.11 2.21 22.55
N ASP A 75 -18.41 2.01 22.31
CA ASP A 75 -19.05 2.08 20.99
C ASP A 75 -20.14 3.18 20.92
N SER A 76 -20.03 4.20 21.77
CA SER A 76 -20.95 5.34 21.76
C SER A 76 -20.76 6.22 20.53
N LEU A 77 -21.83 6.92 20.15
CA LEU A 77 -21.79 8.04 19.22
C LEU A 77 -22.38 9.25 19.96
N PRO A 78 -21.58 10.26 20.34
CA PRO A 78 -20.14 10.38 20.02
C PRO A 78 -19.27 9.41 20.83
N ALA A 79 -18.08 9.11 20.32
CA ALA A 79 -17.00 8.42 21.06
C ALA A 79 -15.99 9.46 21.58
N ALA A 80 -15.37 9.21 22.73
CA ALA A 80 -14.41 10.14 23.30
C ALA A 80 -13.18 9.46 23.95
N SER A 81 -12.07 10.20 24.02
CA SER A 81 -10.80 9.75 24.63
C SER A 81 -10.14 10.86 25.44
N LEU A 82 -9.67 10.54 26.65
CA LEU A 82 -8.95 11.43 27.56
C LEU A 82 -7.43 11.22 27.46
N TYR A 83 -6.65 12.28 27.46
CA TYR A 83 -5.19 12.25 27.42
C TYR A 83 -4.63 13.06 28.58
N LEU A 84 -3.62 12.55 29.28
CA LEU A 84 -2.99 13.22 30.42
C LEU A 84 -1.50 13.39 30.21
N ALA A 85 -1.01 14.62 30.36
CA ALA A 85 0.41 14.93 30.32
C ALA A 85 0.79 15.91 31.44
N TYR A 86 2.03 15.86 31.92
CA TYR A 86 2.53 16.74 32.98
C TYR A 86 3.87 17.33 32.61
N ARG A 87 4.02 18.65 32.73
CA ARG A 87 5.31 19.32 32.51
C ARG A 87 5.37 20.65 33.20
N ALA A 88 6.54 20.97 33.77
CA ALA A 88 6.83 22.29 34.35
C ALA A 88 5.75 22.77 35.34
N SER A 89 5.31 21.86 36.22
CA SER A 89 4.25 22.12 37.20
C SER A 89 2.88 22.46 36.61
N SER A 90 2.60 22.00 35.40
CA SER A 90 1.26 22.05 34.81
C SER A 90 0.81 20.66 34.43
N LEU A 91 -0.44 20.33 34.75
CA LEU A 91 -1.16 19.22 34.17
C LEU A 91 -1.82 19.69 32.87
N TYR A 92 -1.65 18.92 31.82
CA TYR A 92 -2.30 19.09 30.54
C TYR A 92 -3.31 17.97 30.37
N VAL A 93 -4.54 18.34 30.03
CA VAL A 93 -5.62 17.40 29.79
C VAL A 93 -6.08 17.59 28.36
N GLY A 94 -6.01 16.54 27.57
CA GLY A 94 -6.55 16.51 26.23
C GLY A 94 -7.84 15.68 26.20
N LEU A 95 -8.82 16.13 25.45
CA LEU A 95 -10.01 15.34 25.11
C LEU A 95 -10.15 15.36 23.59
N ALA A 96 -10.45 14.20 23.02
CA ALA A 96 -10.86 14.08 21.63
C ALA A 96 -12.21 13.41 21.54
N VAL A 97 -13.09 13.98 20.74
CA VAL A 97 -14.46 13.52 20.56
C VAL A 97 -14.72 13.36 19.07
N GLN A 98 -15.30 12.21 18.70
CA GLN A 98 -15.56 11.82 17.33
C GLN A 98 -17.00 11.38 17.13
N GLY A 99 -17.54 11.74 15.97
CA GLY A 99 -18.89 11.39 15.57
C GLY A 99 -19.96 12.22 16.28
N ASP A 100 -19.59 13.37 16.86
CA ASP A 100 -20.55 14.32 17.44
C ASP A 100 -21.13 15.16 16.30
N GLU A 101 -22.45 15.25 16.15
CA GLU A 101 -23.07 15.90 14.99
C GLU A 101 -22.92 17.44 15.00
N ASP A 102 -22.82 18.03 16.19
CA ASP A 102 -22.43 19.42 16.41
C ASP A 102 -21.58 19.56 17.68
N LEU A 103 -20.99 20.75 17.86
CA LEU A 103 -20.38 21.16 19.12
C LEU A 103 -21.30 22.23 19.70
N SER A 104 -22.19 21.82 20.58
CA SER A 104 -23.24 22.65 21.15
C SER A 104 -22.72 23.57 22.26
N ASP A 105 -23.43 24.66 22.53
CA ASP A 105 -23.21 25.51 23.71
C ASP A 105 -23.72 24.88 25.01
N GLN A 106 -24.20 23.64 24.92
CA GLN A 106 -24.69 22.85 26.04
C GLN A 106 -23.77 21.65 26.30
N ASP A 107 -22.74 21.45 25.47
CA ASP A 107 -21.74 20.42 25.72
C ASP A 107 -20.80 20.89 26.82
N TYR A 108 -20.62 20.05 27.82
CA TYR A 108 -19.70 20.34 28.91
C TYR A 108 -19.03 19.09 29.44
N ILE A 109 -17.89 19.33 30.09
CA ILE A 109 -17.08 18.28 30.71
C ILE A 109 -16.96 18.58 32.20
N LEU A 110 -17.09 17.52 33.00
CA LEU A 110 -16.73 17.54 34.41
C LEU A 110 -15.48 16.67 34.61
N LEU A 111 -14.40 17.27 35.10
CA LEU A 111 -13.18 16.55 35.50
C LEU A 111 -13.10 16.57 37.03
N TYR A 112 -13.17 15.41 37.65
CA TYR A 112 -13.05 15.21 39.10
C TYR A 112 -11.60 14.87 39.45
N PHE A 113 -11.10 15.47 40.53
CA PHE A 113 -9.77 15.21 41.07
C PHE A 113 -9.87 14.92 42.57
N ASP A 114 -9.46 13.71 42.96
CA ASP A 114 -9.10 13.36 44.34
C ASP A 114 -7.61 13.66 44.48
N ALA A 115 -7.30 14.86 44.97
CA ALA A 115 -5.99 15.48 44.83
C ALA A 115 -4.90 14.74 45.59
N ASP A 116 -5.25 14.11 46.71
CA ASP A 116 -4.32 13.33 47.55
C ASP A 116 -4.51 11.81 47.41
N ASN A 117 -5.42 11.39 46.53
CA ASN A 117 -5.75 9.99 46.25
C ASN A 117 -6.20 9.23 47.51
N SER A 118 -6.91 9.90 48.40
CA SER A 118 -7.36 9.34 49.68
C SER A 118 -8.54 8.37 49.52
N ASN A 119 -9.12 8.24 48.33
CA ASN A 119 -10.37 7.53 48.01
C ASN A 119 -11.57 8.11 48.76
N ALA A 120 -11.53 9.40 49.11
CA ALA A 120 -12.64 10.12 49.71
C ALA A 120 -12.64 11.56 49.21
N PHE A 121 -13.79 12.09 48.81
CA PHE A 121 -13.88 13.52 48.52
C PHE A 121 -13.81 14.32 49.83
N ASP A 122 -12.69 15.00 50.09
CA ASP A 122 -12.42 15.79 51.28
C ASP A 122 -11.86 17.19 50.95
N SER A 123 -11.13 17.84 51.87
CA SER A 123 -10.74 19.24 51.70
C SER A 123 -9.44 19.32 50.89
N GLY A 124 -9.52 19.77 49.65
CA GLY A 124 -8.37 19.86 48.73
C GLY A 124 -8.71 19.32 47.35
N ASP A 125 -9.71 18.45 47.29
CA ASP A 125 -10.27 17.93 46.05
C ASP A 125 -11.05 18.98 45.28
N PHE A 126 -11.13 18.78 43.98
CA PHE A 126 -11.77 19.76 43.11
C PHE A 126 -12.39 19.14 41.86
N VAL A 127 -13.31 19.90 41.27
CA VAL A 127 -13.97 19.58 40.00
C VAL A 127 -13.80 20.76 39.06
N LEU A 128 -13.37 20.50 37.84
CA LEU A 128 -13.46 21.45 36.74
C LEU A 128 -14.72 21.18 35.95
N ARG A 129 -15.56 22.21 35.81
CA ARG A 129 -16.65 22.23 34.84
C ARG A 129 -16.25 23.14 33.68
N ILE A 130 -16.21 22.58 32.49
CA ILE A 130 -15.85 23.31 31.27
C ILE A 130 -17.02 23.25 30.31
N GLU A 131 -17.61 24.40 29.98
CA GLU A 131 -18.49 24.53 28.83
C GLU A 131 -17.60 24.55 27.58
N VAL A 132 -17.78 23.56 26.70
CA VAL A 132 -16.83 23.33 25.60
C VAL A 132 -16.91 24.48 24.60
N SER A 133 -18.10 24.95 24.25
CA SER A 133 -18.29 26.12 23.38
C SER A 133 -19.27 27.14 23.97
N ALA A 134 -19.08 28.41 23.60
CA ALA A 134 -20.03 29.49 23.93
C ALA A 134 -21.18 29.62 22.90
N SER A 135 -21.13 28.86 21.81
CA SER A 135 -22.12 28.87 20.74
C SER A 135 -22.14 27.53 19.99
N SER A 136 -23.30 27.06 19.55
CA SER A 136 -23.40 25.83 18.79
C SER A 136 -22.70 25.94 17.41
N ILE A 137 -21.90 24.93 17.05
CA ILE A 137 -21.09 24.86 15.83
C ILE A 137 -21.37 23.53 15.13
N SER A 138 -21.86 23.58 13.90
CA SER A 138 -22.20 22.37 13.13
C SER A 138 -21.59 22.37 11.72
N SER A 139 -20.58 23.22 11.48
CA SER A 139 -19.93 23.33 10.15
C SER A 139 -18.58 24.04 10.23
N GLY A 140 -17.67 23.65 9.34
CA GLY A 140 -16.37 24.30 9.14
C GLY A 140 -15.27 23.75 10.07
N LYS A 141 -14.07 24.31 9.95
CA LYS A 141 -12.87 23.88 10.68
C LYS A 141 -12.19 25.07 11.33
N GLN A 142 -11.87 24.97 12.62
CA GLN A 142 -11.12 26.01 13.33
C GLN A 142 -10.35 25.42 14.51
N CYS A 143 -9.16 25.97 14.77
CA CYS A 143 -8.34 25.65 15.94
C CYS A 143 -8.09 26.90 16.78
N ASN A 144 -7.59 26.70 17.99
CA ASN A 144 -7.30 27.76 18.96
C ASN A 144 -8.53 28.63 19.27
N VAL A 145 -9.70 28.01 19.33
CA VAL A 145 -10.94 28.68 19.70
C VAL A 145 -11.04 28.69 21.23
N ASN A 146 -11.56 29.78 21.79
CA ASN A 146 -11.81 29.82 23.24
C ASN A 146 -12.94 28.85 23.58
N THR A 147 -12.82 28.17 24.72
CA THR A 147 -13.95 27.48 25.33
C THR A 147 -15.03 28.45 25.79
N GLY A 148 -16.16 27.92 26.25
CA GLY A 148 -17.11 28.62 27.08
C GLY A 148 -16.58 28.90 28.49
N MET A 149 -17.46 28.88 29.48
CA MET A 149 -17.12 29.12 30.88
C MET A 149 -16.30 27.95 31.48
N ILE A 150 -15.28 28.30 32.28
CA ILE A 150 -14.55 27.35 33.11
C ILE A 150 -14.84 27.68 34.57
N GLU A 151 -15.47 26.75 35.27
CA GLU A 151 -15.77 26.83 36.69
C GLU A 151 -14.94 25.82 37.46
N LEU A 152 -14.27 26.27 38.52
CA LEU A 152 -13.61 25.40 39.49
C LEU A 152 -14.50 25.27 40.72
N TYR A 153 -14.78 24.05 41.12
CA TYR A 153 -15.41 23.75 42.39
C TYR A 153 -14.38 23.09 43.30
N VAL A 154 -14.19 23.59 44.51
CA VAL A 154 -13.33 22.96 45.52
C VAL A 154 -14.23 22.32 46.58
N HIS A 155 -13.87 21.13 47.05
CA HIS A 155 -14.60 20.46 48.10
C HIS A 155 -14.18 21.01 49.47
N ASP A 156 -15.15 21.45 50.27
CA ASP A 156 -14.90 22.05 51.60
C ASP A 156 -14.95 21.03 52.75
N GLY A 157 -14.91 19.74 52.41
CA GLY A 157 -15.12 18.61 53.31
C GLY A 157 -16.59 18.20 53.48
N THR A 158 -17.54 18.96 52.95
CA THR A 158 -18.98 18.60 52.98
C THR A 158 -19.71 18.78 51.65
N SER A 159 -19.29 19.73 50.83
CA SER A 159 -19.92 20.05 49.56
C SER A 159 -18.93 20.68 48.58
N TRP A 160 -19.30 20.67 47.30
CA TRP A 160 -18.57 21.34 46.24
C TRP A 160 -18.94 22.83 46.22
N VAL A 161 -17.95 23.70 46.44
CA VAL A 161 -18.11 25.15 46.48
C VAL A 161 -17.39 25.80 45.30
N LEU A 162 -18.08 26.67 44.58
CA LEU A 162 -17.51 27.38 43.43
C LEU A 162 -16.39 28.35 43.86
N ASP A 163 -15.19 28.13 43.33
CA ASP A 163 -14.03 29.03 43.41
C ASP A 163 -13.82 29.77 42.09
N ASN A 164 -14.40 30.97 42.01
CA ASN A 164 -14.29 31.84 40.83
C ASN A 164 -12.86 32.36 40.59
N ALA A 165 -12.02 32.45 41.62
CA ALA A 165 -10.66 32.97 41.47
C ALA A 165 -9.76 31.91 40.83
N GLY A 166 -9.97 30.65 41.22
CA GLY A 166 -9.23 29.51 40.72
C GLY A 166 -9.50 29.16 39.26
N GLY A 167 -10.77 29.17 38.83
CA GLY A 167 -11.14 28.87 37.43
C GLY A 167 -10.44 29.78 36.40
N GLY A 168 -10.09 31.01 36.77
CA GLY A 168 -9.36 31.95 35.90
C GLY A 168 -7.88 31.62 35.65
N GLN A 169 -7.32 30.61 36.34
CA GLN A 169 -5.94 30.14 36.13
C GLN A 169 -5.86 28.98 35.12
N VAL A 170 -6.98 28.33 34.82
CA VAL A 170 -7.05 27.24 33.85
C VAL A 170 -7.18 27.85 32.45
N THR A 171 -6.29 27.44 31.55
CA THR A 171 -6.37 27.80 30.13
C THR A 171 -6.94 26.63 29.37
N ALA A 172 -7.95 26.87 28.53
CA ALA A 172 -8.52 25.84 27.69
C ALA A 172 -8.78 26.36 26.28
N ARG A 173 -8.62 25.48 25.30
CA ARG A 173 -8.84 25.76 23.88
C ARG A 173 -9.54 24.59 23.23
N ILE A 174 -10.36 24.91 22.23
CA ILE A 174 -11.01 23.91 21.39
C ILE A 174 -10.49 23.98 19.97
N ALA A 175 -10.47 22.83 19.32
CA ALA A 175 -10.41 22.71 17.88
C ALA A 175 -11.60 21.87 17.42
N TYR A 176 -12.14 22.15 16.24
CA TYR A 176 -13.22 21.38 15.66
C TYR A 176 -13.08 21.25 14.16
N ASP A 177 -13.63 20.17 13.62
CA ASP A 177 -13.81 19.92 12.21
C ASP A 177 -15.17 19.29 11.91
N TYR A 178 -16.02 20.09 11.27
CA TYR A 178 -17.34 19.73 10.77
C TYR A 178 -17.40 19.99 9.25
N GLN A 179 -16.27 19.90 8.54
CA GLN A 179 -16.21 20.14 7.11
C GLN A 179 -16.46 18.85 6.31
N THR A 180 -17.73 18.61 5.98
CA THR A 180 -18.21 17.37 5.31
C THR A 180 -17.74 17.14 3.86
N SER A 181 -17.07 18.11 3.22
CA SER A 181 -16.63 18.00 1.81
C SER A 181 -15.11 17.97 1.71
N ASP A 182 -14.57 16.78 1.39
CA ASP A 182 -13.17 16.46 1.09
C ASP A 182 -12.22 16.28 2.29
N ASP A 183 -12.71 16.26 3.54
CA ASP A 183 -11.93 15.91 4.74
C ASP A 183 -12.32 14.50 5.25
N PRO A 184 -11.38 13.55 5.45
CA PRO A 184 -11.65 12.28 6.11
C PRO A 184 -12.02 12.44 7.59
N GLU A 185 -11.73 13.59 8.19
CA GLU A 185 -12.15 13.98 9.53
C GLU A 185 -13.44 14.80 9.46
N ASP A 186 -14.58 14.19 9.76
CA ASP A 186 -15.86 14.90 9.91
C ASP A 186 -16.41 14.62 11.31
N GLN A 187 -17.18 15.56 11.86
CA GLN A 187 -17.85 15.44 13.15
C GLN A 187 -16.87 15.21 14.32
N VAL A 188 -15.77 15.97 14.35
CA VAL A 188 -14.77 15.87 15.41
C VAL A 188 -14.58 17.20 16.13
N TRP A 189 -14.35 17.13 17.43
CA TRP A 189 -13.82 18.24 18.20
C TRP A 189 -12.88 17.77 19.29
N ASN A 190 -11.97 18.65 19.66
CA ASN A 190 -10.94 18.43 20.65
C ASN A 190 -11.00 19.56 21.67
N LEU A 191 -10.68 19.24 22.93
CA LEU A 191 -10.47 20.20 24.00
C LEU A 191 -9.09 19.96 24.59
N GLU A 192 -8.30 21.02 24.69
CA GLU A 192 -7.00 20.99 25.34
C GLU A 192 -6.98 21.97 26.50
N LEU A 193 -6.58 21.48 27.68
CA LEU A 193 -6.53 22.24 28.91
C LEU A 193 -5.11 22.25 29.45
N GLN A 194 -4.73 23.38 30.04
CA GLN A 194 -3.57 23.51 30.90
C GLN A 194 -4.00 24.04 32.26
N MET A 195 -3.59 23.32 33.29
CA MET A 195 -3.85 23.65 34.68
C MET A 195 -2.52 23.71 35.45
N PRO A 196 -2.16 24.86 36.03
CA PRO A 196 -1.02 24.92 36.93
C PRO A 196 -1.35 24.12 38.21
N VAL A 197 -0.47 23.21 38.60
CA VAL A 197 -0.62 22.36 39.81
C VAL A 197 0.34 22.77 40.94
N THR A 198 1.13 23.82 40.75
CA THR A 198 1.87 24.48 41.85
C THR A 198 1.77 26.00 41.71
N GLY A 199 1.67 26.74 42.82
CA GLY A 199 1.68 28.22 42.83
C GLY A 199 0.75 28.86 43.86
N SER A 200 0.32 30.12 43.60
CA SER A 200 -0.73 30.79 44.40
C SER A 200 -2.13 30.19 44.22
N PHE A 201 -2.21 29.17 43.37
CA PHE A 201 -3.34 28.35 43.04
C PHE A 201 -2.95 26.95 43.51
N ASP A 202 -3.29 26.66 44.78
CA ASP A 202 -2.83 25.47 45.50
C ASP A 202 -3.84 24.35 45.25
N LEU A 203 -3.82 23.80 44.03
CA LEU A 203 -4.46 22.52 43.77
C LEU A 203 -3.49 21.46 44.28
N ASP A 204 -3.81 20.84 45.42
CA ASP A 204 -2.91 20.06 46.27
C ASP A 204 -2.40 18.73 45.65
N ILE A 205 -2.48 18.58 44.32
CA ILE A 205 -2.06 17.43 43.52
C ILE A 205 -0.58 17.05 43.75
N VAL A 206 0.23 17.91 44.39
CA VAL A 206 1.69 17.75 44.49
C VAL A 206 2.30 18.19 45.83
N ALA A 207 1.62 17.98 46.97
CA ALA A 207 2.22 18.31 48.27
C ALA A 207 3.49 17.49 48.59
N ASP A 208 3.65 16.27 48.02
CA ASP A 208 4.86 15.44 48.14
C ASP A 208 5.22 14.75 46.81
N PRO A 209 6.31 15.14 46.12
CA PRO A 209 6.75 14.51 44.88
C PRO A 209 7.19 13.04 45.02
N ALA A 210 7.32 12.51 46.25
CA ALA A 210 7.60 11.09 46.48
C ALA A 210 6.33 10.20 46.47
N SER A 211 5.14 10.80 46.49
CA SER A 211 3.84 10.10 46.52
C SER A 211 2.78 10.77 45.64
N ALA A 212 3.19 11.52 44.61
CA ALA A 212 2.32 12.40 43.83
C ALA A 212 1.39 11.63 42.86
N SER A 213 0.52 10.82 43.46
CA SER A 213 -0.65 10.23 42.84
C SER A 213 -1.90 11.01 43.21
N PHE A 214 -2.82 11.14 42.29
CA PHE A 214 -4.15 11.73 42.46
C PHE A 214 -5.18 10.85 41.75
N GLY A 215 -6.39 10.78 42.27
CA GLY A 215 -7.52 10.20 41.56
C GLY A 215 -8.04 11.16 40.51
N VAL A 216 -8.36 10.69 39.31
CA VAL A 216 -8.98 11.48 38.24
C VAL A 216 -10.10 10.72 37.55
N GLY A 217 -11.18 11.42 37.24
CA GLY A 217 -12.29 10.89 36.48
C GLY A 217 -12.97 11.99 35.68
N ALA A 218 -13.73 11.59 34.67
CA ALA A 218 -14.34 12.51 33.73
C ALA A 218 -15.78 12.09 33.36
N PHE A 219 -16.63 13.09 33.18
CA PHE A 219 -17.90 12.96 32.48
C PHE A 219 -17.94 13.92 31.31
N LEU A 220 -18.29 13.41 30.13
CA LEU A 220 -18.58 14.22 28.95
C LEU A 220 -20.10 14.20 28.73
N PHE A 221 -20.71 15.38 28.72
CA PHE A 221 -22.12 15.58 28.41
C PHE A 221 -22.19 16.15 27.01
N ALA A 222 -22.62 15.33 26.05
CA ALA A 222 -22.82 15.74 24.66
C ALA A 222 -24.31 15.93 24.39
N ASP A 223 -24.65 16.95 23.59
CA ASP A 223 -25.99 17.21 23.07
C ASP A 223 -27.05 17.48 24.19
N ASP A 224 -26.71 18.26 25.22
CA ASP A 224 -27.64 18.61 26.33
C ASP A 224 -28.71 19.63 25.91
N GLY A 225 -29.74 19.19 25.18
CA GLY A 225 -30.94 20.00 24.94
C GLY A 225 -31.30 20.23 23.48
N ASN A 226 -30.52 19.66 22.56
CA ASN A 226 -30.82 19.62 21.13
C ASN A 226 -31.57 18.30 20.78
N GLN A 227 -32.25 18.27 19.62
CA GLN A 227 -33.13 17.16 19.19
C GLN A 227 -32.46 16.18 18.22
N GLN A 228 -31.14 15.99 18.32
CA GLN A 228 -30.40 15.14 17.38
C GLN A 228 -30.51 13.67 17.77
N ALA A 229 -31.50 12.97 17.22
CA ALA A 229 -31.66 11.53 17.44
C ALA A 229 -30.61 10.79 16.59
N PRO A 230 -29.49 10.30 17.16
CA PRO A 230 -29.43 9.40 18.31
C PRO A 230 -28.67 9.86 19.58
N GLN A 231 -28.16 11.09 19.63
CA GLN A 231 -27.17 11.56 20.62
C GLN A 231 -27.78 12.30 21.82
N VAL A 232 -29.06 12.70 21.72
CA VAL A 232 -29.77 13.43 22.78
C VAL A 232 -29.59 12.77 24.14
N GLY A 233 -28.98 13.49 25.09
CA GLY A 233 -28.86 12.98 26.45
C GLY A 233 -27.61 12.14 26.70
N THR A 234 -26.65 12.07 25.78
CA THR A 234 -25.50 11.17 25.90
C THR A 234 -24.51 11.68 26.94
N VAL A 235 -24.28 10.85 27.96
CA VAL A 235 -23.26 11.10 28.97
C VAL A 235 -22.25 9.98 28.90
N LEU A 236 -21.04 10.32 28.49
CA LEU A 236 -19.91 9.40 28.52
C LEU A 236 -19.16 9.56 29.85
N ARG A 237 -18.52 8.49 30.32
CA ARG A 237 -17.77 8.51 31.58
C ARG A 237 -16.42 7.81 31.47
N TRP A 238 -15.48 8.23 32.28
CA TRP A 238 -14.16 7.62 32.38
C TRP A 238 -13.62 7.76 33.83
N PRO A 239 -12.91 6.77 34.40
CA PRO A 239 -12.65 5.42 33.84
C PRO A 239 -13.90 4.53 33.82
N ASP A 240 -13.75 3.29 33.34
CA ASP A 240 -14.80 2.27 33.29
C ASP A 240 -15.32 1.87 34.70
N ALA A 241 -14.48 2.02 35.71
CA ALA A 241 -14.79 1.81 37.12
C ALA A 241 -15.84 2.78 37.67
N VAL A 242 -16.04 3.94 37.04
CA VAL A 242 -17.12 4.87 37.40
C VAL A 242 -18.44 4.22 37.03
N THR A 243 -19.24 3.85 38.03
CA THR A 243 -20.53 3.19 37.81
C THR A 243 -21.69 4.18 37.75
N THR A 244 -21.47 5.39 38.28
CA THR A 244 -22.47 6.45 38.30
C THR A 244 -22.67 7.02 36.90
N THR A 245 -23.92 7.16 36.48
CA THR A 245 -24.27 7.88 35.24
C THR A 245 -25.20 9.04 35.61
N PRO A 246 -24.69 10.28 35.68
CA PRO A 246 -25.50 11.42 36.04
C PRO A 246 -26.56 11.71 34.96
N SER A 247 -27.67 12.35 35.37
CA SER A 247 -28.63 12.87 34.39
C SER A 247 -28.01 14.05 33.64
N ILE A 248 -28.39 14.24 32.38
CA ILE A 248 -27.81 15.32 31.58
C ILE A 248 -28.03 16.74 32.17
N GLY A 249 -29.12 16.96 32.91
CA GLY A 249 -29.33 18.22 33.63
C GLY A 249 -28.53 18.39 34.94
N ALA A 250 -27.66 17.44 35.31
CA ALA A 250 -26.83 17.49 36.51
C ALA A 250 -25.56 18.32 36.25
N THR A 251 -25.76 19.61 35.94
CA THR A 251 -24.68 20.55 35.61
C THR A 251 -23.87 21.01 36.83
N ASN A 252 -24.33 20.70 38.05
CA ASN A 252 -23.62 21.04 39.29
C ASN A 252 -23.08 19.77 39.94
N PRO A 253 -21.80 19.74 40.36
CA PRO A 253 -21.19 18.55 40.95
C PRO A 253 -21.89 18.08 42.23
N ASN A 254 -22.60 18.95 42.95
CA ASN A 254 -23.39 18.57 44.13
C ASN A 254 -24.60 17.67 43.81
N PHE A 255 -25.02 17.58 42.55
CA PHE A 255 -26.10 16.68 42.11
C PHE A 255 -25.61 15.32 41.62
N ILE A 256 -24.29 15.11 41.59
CA ILE A 256 -23.65 13.88 41.13
C ILE A 256 -23.09 13.15 42.36
N THR A 257 -23.53 11.92 42.57
CA THR A 257 -23.01 11.06 43.65
C THR A 257 -21.94 10.14 43.08
N LEU A 258 -20.73 10.68 42.90
CA LEU A 258 -19.53 9.93 42.50
C LEU A 258 -18.79 9.45 43.76
N ASP A 259 -18.25 8.24 43.73
CA ASP A 259 -17.34 7.73 44.76
C ASP A 259 -15.89 8.02 44.32
N ALA A 260 -15.09 8.65 45.18
CA ALA A 260 -13.69 8.94 44.88
C ALA A 260 -12.87 7.66 44.64
N GLY A 261 -13.26 6.53 45.25
CA GLY A 261 -12.64 5.24 44.99
C GLY A 261 -12.92 4.65 43.60
N GLU A 262 -13.82 5.24 42.81
CA GLU A 262 -14.08 4.86 41.41
C GLU A 262 -13.18 5.62 40.41
N LEU A 263 -12.42 6.63 40.87
CA LEU A 263 -11.53 7.41 40.00
C LEU A 263 -10.31 6.60 39.56
N ALA A 264 -9.72 6.96 38.42
CA ALA A 264 -8.46 6.40 37.97
C ALA A 264 -7.31 6.97 38.79
N ASN A 265 -6.40 6.11 39.24
CA ASN A 265 -5.22 6.54 39.97
C ASN A 265 -4.14 7.02 38.99
N ALA A 266 -3.84 8.31 38.99
CA ALA A 266 -2.84 8.92 38.11
C ALA A 266 -1.63 9.36 38.92
N SER A 267 -0.41 9.13 38.44
CA SER A 267 0.81 9.64 39.09
C SER A 267 1.63 10.47 38.12
N ILE A 268 2.01 11.69 38.54
CA ILE A 268 2.91 12.56 37.75
C ILE A 268 4.35 12.03 37.71
N THR A 269 4.64 11.00 38.50
CA THR A 269 5.93 10.32 38.55
C THR A 269 5.88 8.95 37.88
N ASP A 270 4.69 8.46 37.50
CA ASP A 270 4.57 7.18 36.83
C ASP A 270 5.10 7.26 35.40
N VAL A 271 5.80 6.20 35.05
CA VAL A 271 6.73 6.12 33.94
C VAL A 271 5.96 5.43 32.81
N CYS A 272 5.46 6.18 31.82
CA CYS A 272 4.69 5.56 30.73
C CYS A 272 5.58 4.59 29.98
N PHE A 273 5.27 3.31 30.10
CA PHE A 273 5.95 2.26 29.38
C PHE A 273 5.14 1.92 28.14
N ASP A 274 5.81 1.77 27.01
CA ASP A 274 5.20 1.40 25.74
C ASP A 274 5.96 0.21 25.18
N VAL A 275 5.24 -0.80 24.69
CA VAL A 275 5.83 -1.94 24.01
C VAL A 275 5.42 -1.90 22.56
N ASN A 276 6.26 -1.31 21.72
CA ASN A 276 5.95 -1.08 20.32
C ASN A 276 6.86 -1.88 19.38
N PHE A 277 6.47 -2.02 18.10
CA PHE A 277 7.35 -2.62 17.10
C PHE A 277 8.45 -1.66 16.65
N SER A 278 9.71 -2.10 16.68
CA SER A 278 10.80 -1.33 16.10
C SER A 278 10.89 -1.61 14.59
N ALA A 279 10.72 -0.59 13.74
CA ALA A 279 10.85 -0.77 12.29
C ALA A 279 12.33 -0.74 11.86
N PRO A 280 12.78 -1.59 10.90
CA PRO A 280 12.03 -2.62 10.16
C PRO A 280 12.20 -4.04 10.72
N ASN A 281 11.08 -4.78 10.86
CA ASN A 281 11.05 -6.21 11.15
C ASN A 281 11.49 -7.03 9.92
N ALA A 282 12.80 -7.29 9.82
CA ALA A 282 13.38 -7.99 8.68
C ALA A 282 13.10 -9.50 8.74
N TRP A 283 12.42 -10.03 7.72
CA TRP A 283 12.32 -11.48 7.47
C TRP A 283 13.72 -12.08 7.31
N ARG A 284 13.97 -13.31 7.78
CA ARG A 284 15.09 -14.13 7.30
C ARG A 284 14.66 -15.28 6.37
N ILE A 285 15.17 -15.27 5.14
CA ILE A 285 14.98 -16.32 4.15
C ILE A 285 16.22 -17.23 4.18
N ASN A 286 16.06 -18.52 4.50
CA ASN A 286 17.17 -19.48 4.67
C ASN A 286 18.25 -18.98 5.66
N GLY A 287 17.83 -18.29 6.73
CA GLY A 287 18.73 -17.73 7.74
C GLY A 287 19.47 -16.45 7.33
N GLN A 288 19.15 -15.85 6.17
CA GLN A 288 19.68 -14.55 5.73
C GLN A 288 18.61 -13.47 5.82
N PRO A 289 18.89 -12.28 6.39
CA PRO A 289 17.96 -11.15 6.39
C PRO A 289 17.53 -10.79 4.96
N ALA A 290 16.24 -10.72 4.73
CA ALA A 290 15.61 -10.17 3.53
C ALA A 290 15.85 -8.66 3.50
N ALA A 291 16.03 -8.10 2.30
CA ALA A 291 16.19 -6.65 2.15
C ALA A 291 14.90 -5.92 2.53
N SER A 292 14.98 -4.64 2.87
CA SER A 292 13.78 -3.81 3.07
C SER A 292 12.90 -3.84 1.81
N GLY A 293 11.63 -4.26 1.95
CA GLY A 293 10.69 -4.46 0.84
C GLY A 293 10.71 -5.86 0.20
N ASP A 294 11.59 -6.75 0.64
CA ASP A 294 11.61 -8.15 0.23
C ASP A 294 10.59 -8.96 1.04
N HIS A 295 9.42 -9.17 0.42
CA HIS A 295 8.27 -9.85 1.03
C HIS A 295 8.10 -11.29 0.53
N ARG A 296 9.14 -11.95 0.04
CA ARG A 296 9.05 -13.27 -0.64
C ARG A 296 9.01 -14.45 0.34
N ILE A 297 8.03 -15.35 0.18
CA ILE A 297 7.99 -16.68 0.82
C ILE A 297 8.73 -17.72 -0.03
N ASN A 298 9.55 -18.58 0.58
CA ASN A 298 10.03 -19.79 -0.09
C ASN A 298 9.12 -20.99 0.20
N GLU A 299 8.60 -21.60 -0.86
CA GLU A 299 7.84 -22.85 -0.79
C GLU A 299 8.75 -24.03 -0.35
N GLY A 300 8.18 -24.99 0.37
CA GLY A 300 8.88 -26.25 0.68
C GLY A 300 9.98 -26.17 1.76
N VAL A 301 10.25 -25.00 2.33
CA VAL A 301 11.25 -24.81 3.38
C VAL A 301 10.71 -24.03 4.59
N SER A 302 11.48 -24.09 5.68
CA SER A 302 11.22 -23.31 6.89
C SER A 302 11.63 -21.86 6.68
N ASN A 303 10.73 -20.93 7.01
CA ASN A 303 10.93 -19.50 6.96
C ASN A 303 10.92 -18.94 8.39
N ASP A 304 11.77 -17.95 8.67
CA ASP A 304 11.89 -17.33 9.99
C ASP A 304 11.36 -15.89 9.96
N PHE A 305 10.37 -15.58 10.79
CA PHE A 305 9.80 -14.26 11.00
C PHE A 305 10.43 -13.67 12.25
N MET A 306 11.19 -12.59 12.09
CA MET A 306 11.76 -11.86 13.21
C MET A 306 10.84 -10.69 13.56
N VAL A 307 10.37 -10.68 14.79
CA VAL A 307 9.65 -9.57 15.40
C VAL A 307 10.62 -8.86 16.31
N THR A 308 11.00 -7.65 15.96
CA THR A 308 11.74 -6.74 16.82
C THR A 308 10.75 -5.75 17.42
N PHE A 309 10.77 -5.68 18.74
CA PHE A 309 9.93 -4.75 19.50
C PHE A 309 10.81 -4.00 20.51
N GLN A 310 10.34 -2.88 21.00
CA GLN A 310 11.06 -2.03 21.95
C GLN A 310 10.18 -1.78 23.15
N TYR A 311 10.77 -1.96 24.34
CA TYR A 311 10.15 -1.57 25.59
C TYR A 311 10.59 -0.16 25.94
N GLU A 312 9.85 0.82 25.45
CA GLU A 312 10.10 2.23 25.68
C GLU A 312 9.70 2.63 27.10
N GLY A 313 10.50 3.51 27.68
CA GLY A 313 10.14 4.22 28.89
C GLY A 313 10.32 5.73 28.68
N PRO A 314 9.88 6.57 29.62
CA PRO A 314 10.01 8.02 29.54
C PRO A 314 11.47 8.44 29.40
N ALA A 315 11.65 9.65 28.90
CA ALA A 315 12.95 10.21 28.60
C ALA A 315 13.90 10.12 29.82
N GLY A 316 14.99 9.38 29.67
CA GLY A 316 16.00 9.20 30.72
C GLY A 316 15.83 7.92 31.56
N ALA A 317 14.74 7.17 31.41
CA ALA A 317 14.63 5.82 31.96
C ALA A 317 15.62 4.88 31.24
N ALA A 318 16.43 4.19 32.02
CA ALA A 318 17.40 3.21 31.54
C ALA A 318 17.66 2.17 32.62
N GLY A 319 18.02 0.96 32.21
CA GLY A 319 18.38 -0.14 33.11
C GLY A 319 17.50 -1.36 32.96
N GLU A 320 17.82 -2.38 33.74
CA GLU A 320 17.10 -3.65 33.74
C GLU A 320 15.77 -3.50 34.49
N GLN A 321 14.67 -3.57 33.77
CA GLN A 321 13.33 -3.61 34.32
C GLN A 321 12.51 -4.62 33.51
N PRO A 322 12.39 -5.87 34.00
CA PRO A 322 11.65 -6.90 33.30
C PRO A 322 10.18 -6.50 33.10
N ASN A 323 9.72 -6.62 31.86
CA ASN A 323 8.32 -6.51 31.47
C ASN A 323 7.95 -7.77 30.70
N GLU A 324 7.25 -8.69 31.38
CA GLU A 324 6.82 -9.96 30.80
C GLU A 324 5.56 -9.74 29.96
N GLY A 325 5.49 -10.38 28.79
CA GLY A 325 4.34 -10.36 27.90
C GLY A 325 4.42 -11.49 26.86
N THR A 326 3.61 -11.39 25.83
CA THR A 326 3.49 -12.37 24.76
C THR A 326 3.63 -11.68 23.41
N VAL A 327 4.51 -12.21 22.56
CA VAL A 327 4.51 -11.87 21.13
C VAL A 327 3.74 -12.93 20.39
N ARG A 328 2.73 -12.51 19.64
CA ARG A 328 1.87 -13.36 18.83
C ARG A 328 2.14 -13.10 17.35
N LEU A 329 2.35 -14.16 16.58
CA LEU A 329 2.37 -14.14 15.13
C LEU A 329 1.16 -14.94 14.62
N ALA A 330 0.30 -14.26 13.88
CA ALA A 330 -0.79 -14.88 13.15
C ALA A 330 -0.50 -14.80 11.64
N LEU A 331 -0.56 -15.94 10.95
CA LEU A 331 -0.41 -16.03 9.51
C LEU A 331 -1.76 -16.39 8.91
N LYS A 332 -2.23 -15.60 7.95
CA LYS A 332 -3.49 -15.81 7.26
C LYS A 332 -3.26 -15.87 5.75
N PRO A 333 -3.58 -17.00 5.07
CA PRO A 333 -3.46 -17.08 3.62
C PRO A 333 -4.58 -16.28 2.95
N TYR A 334 -4.26 -15.68 1.81
CA TYR A 334 -5.18 -14.99 0.94
C TYR A 334 -4.97 -15.43 -0.52
N GLY A 335 -6.06 -15.57 -1.26
CA GLY A 335 -6.05 -16.01 -2.65
C GLY A 335 -7.45 -16.41 -3.11
N ASN A 336 -7.59 -17.56 -3.78
CA ASN A 336 -8.89 -18.07 -4.25
C ASN A 336 -9.72 -18.76 -3.15
N ILE A 337 -9.18 -18.85 -1.95
CA ILE A 337 -9.78 -19.51 -0.79
C ILE A 337 -10.63 -18.49 -0.01
N THR A 338 -11.81 -18.91 0.45
CA THR A 338 -12.66 -18.12 1.33
C THR A 338 -11.95 -17.82 2.65
N THR A 339 -11.81 -16.54 3.01
CA THR A 339 -11.04 -16.10 4.16
C THR A 339 -11.92 -16.00 5.43
N GLY A 340 -11.92 -17.06 6.25
CA GLY A 340 -12.44 -17.05 7.63
C GLY A 340 -11.33 -17.04 8.69
N SER A 341 -11.65 -16.82 9.96
CA SER A 341 -10.67 -16.87 11.07
C SER A 341 -10.17 -18.29 11.34
N GLU A 342 -10.93 -19.30 10.92
CA GLU A 342 -10.56 -20.72 10.98
C GLU A 342 -9.40 -21.09 10.06
N TYR A 343 -8.94 -20.18 9.19
CA TYR A 343 -7.80 -20.37 8.29
C TYR A 343 -6.52 -19.71 8.80
N GLU A 344 -6.51 -19.23 10.05
CA GLU A 344 -5.34 -18.58 10.64
C GLU A 344 -4.42 -19.61 11.32
N TRP A 345 -3.12 -19.51 11.08
CA TRP A 345 -2.12 -20.17 11.91
C TRP A 345 -1.64 -19.16 12.95
N ILE A 346 -1.70 -19.51 14.23
CA ILE A 346 -1.30 -18.63 15.32
C ILE A 346 -0.17 -19.28 16.09
N LYS A 347 0.84 -18.50 16.42
CA LYS A 347 1.92 -18.88 17.33
C LYS A 347 2.18 -17.76 18.31
N GLU A 348 2.18 -18.12 19.59
CA GLU A 348 2.52 -17.23 20.70
C GLU A 348 3.83 -17.68 21.32
N LEU A 349 4.66 -16.69 21.68
CA LEU A 349 5.90 -16.89 22.41
C LEU A 349 5.92 -15.93 23.61
N PRO A 350 6.02 -16.44 24.85
CA PRO A 350 6.20 -15.59 26.00
C PRO A 350 7.59 -14.96 25.95
N VAL A 351 7.66 -13.67 26.28
CA VAL A 351 8.90 -12.88 26.27
C VAL A 351 8.99 -12.04 27.53
N ALA A 352 10.21 -11.61 27.85
CA ALA A 352 10.45 -10.61 28.87
C ALA A 352 11.34 -9.54 28.26
N ALA A 353 10.81 -8.33 28.09
CA ALA A 353 11.64 -7.19 27.74
C ALA A 353 12.45 -6.82 28.98
N THR A 354 13.76 -6.96 28.90
CA THR A 354 14.60 -6.88 30.10
C THR A 354 15.10 -5.48 30.37
N THR A 355 15.25 -4.67 29.32
CA THR A 355 15.92 -3.37 29.39
C THR A 355 15.04 -2.29 28.75
N ILE A 356 14.83 -1.20 29.48
CA ILE A 356 14.08 -0.04 28.99
C ILE A 356 14.87 0.63 27.86
N ASN A 357 14.18 1.06 26.82
CA ASN A 357 14.73 1.69 25.62
C ASN A 357 15.73 0.80 24.86
N ALA A 358 15.57 -0.53 24.96
CA ALA A 358 16.30 -1.51 24.18
C ALA A 358 15.35 -2.29 23.26
N ALA A 359 15.83 -2.60 22.05
CA ALA A 359 15.14 -3.48 21.13
C ALA A 359 15.36 -4.95 21.53
N GLU A 360 14.29 -5.73 21.49
CA GLU A 360 14.25 -7.15 21.80
C GLU A 360 13.76 -7.91 20.55
N ASP A 361 14.42 -9.04 20.23
CA ASP A 361 14.13 -9.84 19.03
C ASP A 361 13.44 -11.15 19.40
N VAL A 362 12.34 -11.45 18.71
CA VAL A 362 11.61 -12.73 18.80
C VAL A 362 11.56 -13.37 17.43
N THR A 363 12.03 -14.60 17.32
CA THR A 363 11.98 -15.33 16.05
C THR A 363 10.90 -16.41 16.08
N PHE A 364 9.96 -16.33 15.14
CA PHE A 364 9.01 -17.38 14.83
C PHE A 364 9.48 -18.15 13.62
N THR A 365 9.31 -19.47 13.63
CA THR A 365 9.66 -20.30 12.49
C THR A 365 8.40 -20.99 11.98
N TYR A 366 8.14 -20.89 10.67
CA TYR A 366 7.02 -21.57 10.01
C TYR A 366 7.46 -22.26 8.73
N ASN A 367 7.05 -23.52 8.57
CA ASN A 367 7.39 -24.32 7.41
C ASN A 367 6.26 -24.32 6.38
N PHE A 368 6.41 -23.52 5.31
CA PHE A 368 5.50 -23.49 4.18
C PHE A 368 5.57 -24.74 3.30
N GLY A 369 6.41 -25.74 3.62
CA GLY A 369 6.32 -27.07 3.00
C GLY A 369 5.21 -27.96 3.59
N SER A 370 4.64 -27.58 4.74
CA SER A 370 3.65 -28.38 5.45
C SER A 370 2.61 -27.46 6.12
N PRO A 371 1.70 -26.85 5.35
CA PRO A 371 0.74 -25.90 5.92
C PRO A 371 -0.31 -26.67 6.74
N PRO A 372 -1.02 -26.01 7.65
CA PRO A 372 -2.23 -26.55 8.26
C PRO A 372 -3.22 -27.03 7.19
N ALA A 373 -3.82 -28.20 7.39
CA ALA A 373 -4.73 -28.80 6.40
C ALA A 373 -5.97 -27.94 6.09
N ASN A 374 -6.34 -27.05 7.01
CA ASN A 374 -7.39 -26.07 6.84
C ASN A 374 -7.03 -24.96 5.85
N TRP A 375 -5.76 -24.71 5.52
CA TRP A 375 -5.37 -23.67 4.55
C TRP A 375 -5.71 -24.01 3.09
N GLY A 376 -6.30 -25.17 2.82
CA GLY A 376 -6.61 -25.62 1.46
C GLY A 376 -5.37 -26.05 0.69
N ASP A 377 -5.53 -26.23 -0.61
CA ASP A 377 -4.40 -26.54 -1.48
C ASP A 377 -3.50 -25.31 -1.65
N PHE A 378 -2.18 -25.51 -1.50
CA PHE A 378 -1.17 -24.45 -1.65
C PHE A 378 -1.20 -23.73 -3.01
N ALA A 379 -1.79 -24.39 -4.02
CA ALA A 379 -2.05 -23.82 -5.33
C ALA A 379 -3.02 -22.62 -5.31
N GLU A 380 -3.73 -22.38 -4.21
CA GLU A 380 -4.76 -21.34 -4.10
C GLU A 380 -4.33 -20.12 -3.26
N ILE A 381 -3.13 -20.15 -2.65
CA ILE A 381 -2.57 -19.06 -1.84
C ILE A 381 -1.74 -18.12 -2.73
N ASN A 382 -2.09 -16.84 -2.76
CA ASN A 382 -1.38 -15.77 -3.51
C ASN A 382 -0.47 -14.93 -2.60
N PHE A 383 -0.90 -14.68 -1.36
CA PHE A 383 -0.12 -13.98 -0.34
C PHE A 383 -0.52 -14.47 1.05
N VAL A 384 0.31 -14.20 2.04
CA VAL A 384 0.06 -14.49 3.44
C VAL A 384 0.15 -13.17 4.20
N CYS A 385 -0.94 -12.78 4.83
CA CYS A 385 -0.92 -11.67 5.78
C CYS A 385 -0.33 -12.19 7.08
N ALA A 386 0.76 -11.59 7.55
CA ALA A 386 1.26 -11.78 8.89
C ALA A 386 0.76 -10.63 9.76
N THR A 387 -0.04 -10.96 10.77
CA THR A 387 -0.40 -10.05 11.84
C THR A 387 0.49 -10.40 13.03
N MET A 388 1.34 -9.46 13.42
CA MET A 388 2.13 -9.56 14.64
C MET A 388 1.41 -8.75 15.71
N THR A 389 1.27 -9.29 16.91
CA THR A 389 0.65 -8.60 18.04
C THR A 389 1.55 -8.70 19.27
N LEU A 390 1.62 -7.61 20.05
CA LEU A 390 2.23 -7.53 21.37
C LEU A 390 1.08 -7.55 22.37
N GLU A 391 1.02 -8.56 23.23
CA GLU A 391 -0.12 -8.82 24.12
C GLU A 391 0.38 -9.13 25.53
N GLU A 392 -0.45 -8.89 26.55
CA GLU A 392 -0.20 -9.31 27.93
C GLU A 392 1.07 -8.72 28.59
N PHE A 393 1.65 -7.66 28.06
CA PHE A 393 2.76 -6.97 28.70
C PHE A 393 2.29 -6.30 30.00
N GLN A 394 2.99 -6.58 31.11
CA GLN A 394 2.62 -6.06 32.43
C GLN A 394 2.72 -4.52 32.52
N ARG A 395 3.48 -3.92 31.62
CA ARG A 395 3.78 -2.48 31.55
C ARG A 395 3.77 -2.04 30.10
N ASP A 396 2.57 -1.87 29.59
CA ASP A 396 2.34 -1.42 28.24
C ASP A 396 1.09 -0.56 28.25
N ASP A 397 1.31 0.74 28.30
CA ASP A 397 0.26 1.71 28.54
C ASP A 397 -0.39 2.14 27.22
N ASP A 398 0.18 1.85 26.05
CA ASP A 398 -0.34 2.19 24.71
C ASP A 398 -0.54 0.94 23.83
N GLU A 399 -1.68 0.26 24.00
CA GLU A 399 -1.99 -0.91 23.17
C GLU A 399 -2.35 -0.57 21.72
N THR A 400 -2.48 0.72 21.36
CA THR A 400 -2.95 1.11 20.02
C THR A 400 -1.94 0.82 18.92
N ASN A 401 -0.67 0.69 19.29
CA ASN A 401 0.44 0.44 18.37
C ASN A 401 0.91 -1.04 18.40
N ASN A 402 0.25 -1.88 19.20
CA ASN A 402 0.65 -3.28 19.47
C ASN A 402 0.36 -4.25 18.33
N SER A 403 -0.20 -3.79 17.20
CA SER A 403 -0.46 -4.65 16.06
C SER A 403 0.25 -4.15 14.79
N LEU A 404 1.01 -5.04 14.16
CA LEU A 404 1.67 -4.79 12.90
C LEU A 404 1.21 -5.81 11.86
N ASN A 405 0.64 -5.31 10.76
CA ASN A 405 0.22 -6.12 9.63
C ASN A 405 1.21 -6.01 8.48
N VAL A 406 1.81 -7.13 8.08
CA VAL A 406 2.71 -7.20 6.93
C VAL A 406 2.16 -8.22 5.93
N ASN A 407 1.90 -7.78 4.71
CA ASN A 407 1.51 -8.67 3.62
C ASN A 407 2.75 -9.27 2.97
N TYR A 408 2.91 -10.58 3.09
CA TYR A 408 3.98 -11.32 2.48
C TYR A 408 3.51 -11.97 1.17
N ASN A 409 4.23 -11.70 0.09
CA ASN A 409 3.92 -12.19 -1.23
C ASN A 409 4.45 -13.62 -1.39
N TYR A 410 3.59 -14.52 -1.86
CA TYR A 410 3.96 -15.89 -2.20
C TYR A 410 4.65 -15.97 -3.58
N PHE A 411 4.88 -14.83 -4.23
CA PHE A 411 5.41 -14.80 -5.60
C PHE A 411 6.94 -14.86 -5.64
N GLN A 412 7.46 -15.91 -6.27
CA GLN A 412 8.77 -15.91 -6.89
C GLN A 412 8.62 -15.43 -8.34
N THR A 413 8.96 -14.17 -8.65
CA THR A 413 9.09 -13.76 -10.07
C THR A 413 10.44 -14.22 -10.62
N SER A 414 10.59 -14.25 -11.96
CA SER A 414 11.68 -14.87 -12.73
C SER A 414 12.73 -13.83 -13.36
N GLU A 415 14.09 -13.89 -13.19
CA GLU A 415 15.23 -12.94 -13.47
C GLU A 415 15.70 -13.53 -14.74
N TYR A 416 15.30 -12.87 -15.81
CA TYR A 416 15.41 -13.41 -17.12
C TYR A 416 16.02 -12.35 -18.01
N GLY A 417 17.25 -12.61 -18.45
CA GLY A 417 17.89 -11.87 -19.50
C GLY A 417 17.41 -12.37 -20.87
N GLN A 418 16.94 -11.46 -21.71
CA GLN A 418 16.55 -11.71 -23.09
C GLN A 418 17.36 -10.80 -24.02
N MET A 419 17.95 -11.38 -25.05
CA MET A 419 18.62 -10.61 -26.09
C MET A 419 17.63 -10.24 -27.20
N ALA A 420 17.63 -8.97 -27.60
CA ALA A 420 16.97 -8.45 -28.78
C ALA A 420 18.04 -7.93 -29.76
N TYR A 421 17.92 -8.25 -31.05
CA TYR A 421 18.86 -7.71 -32.05
C TYR A 421 18.20 -6.56 -32.79
N LEU A 422 18.86 -5.41 -32.78
CA LEU A 422 18.42 -4.20 -33.47
C LEU A 422 19.26 -4.02 -34.75
N MET A 423 18.60 -3.65 -35.84
CA MET A 423 19.24 -3.40 -37.14
C MET A 423 18.63 -2.16 -37.80
N ALA A 424 19.44 -1.46 -38.58
CA ALA A 424 19.09 -0.23 -39.31
C ALA A 424 19.17 -0.39 -40.85
N ASP A 425 19.22 -1.62 -41.33
CA ASP A 425 19.43 -2.06 -42.73
C ASP A 425 18.34 -1.62 -43.72
N ARG A 426 17.26 -1.00 -43.24
CA ARG A 426 16.09 -0.58 -44.06
C ARG A 426 15.76 0.90 -43.95
N ILE A 427 16.64 1.74 -43.42
CA ILE A 427 16.42 3.18 -43.36
C ILE A 427 16.73 3.80 -44.73
N PRO A 428 15.75 4.44 -45.41
CA PRO A 428 15.96 5.01 -46.73
C PRO A 428 17.05 6.08 -46.74
N GLY A 429 17.96 5.99 -47.71
CA GLY A 429 18.99 7.01 -47.96
C GLY A 429 20.27 6.87 -47.15
N LEU A 430 20.38 5.84 -46.30
CA LEU A 430 21.63 5.50 -45.60
C LEU A 430 22.37 4.35 -46.30
N ARG A 431 23.70 4.37 -46.23
CA ARG A 431 24.59 3.33 -46.76
C ARG A 431 25.16 2.47 -45.62
N ASP A 432 25.54 1.23 -45.92
CA ASP A 432 26.24 0.36 -44.97
C ASP A 432 27.47 1.07 -44.38
N GLY A 433 27.60 0.99 -43.05
CA GLY A 433 28.65 1.66 -42.28
C GLY A 433 28.35 3.11 -41.89
N GLU A 434 27.27 3.73 -42.38
CA GLU A 434 26.84 5.05 -41.91
C GLU A 434 26.18 4.95 -40.53
N GLN A 435 26.52 5.89 -39.64
CA GLN A 435 25.90 6.01 -38.32
C GLN A 435 24.62 6.82 -38.41
N THR A 436 23.60 6.37 -37.68
CA THR A 436 22.32 7.05 -37.52
C THR A 436 21.80 6.87 -36.10
N GLU A 437 20.66 7.47 -35.79
CA GLU A 437 19.95 7.30 -34.53
C GLU A 437 18.57 6.69 -34.81
N ILE A 438 18.20 5.69 -34.03
CA ILE A 438 16.84 5.13 -34.02
C ILE A 438 16.14 5.50 -32.72
N LEU A 439 14.82 5.59 -32.78
CA LEU A 439 13.99 5.70 -31.58
C LEU A 439 13.54 4.31 -31.15
N LEU A 440 13.58 4.05 -29.85
CA LEU A 440 13.00 2.89 -29.20
C LEU A 440 11.80 3.35 -28.39
N GLN A 441 10.65 2.69 -28.53
CA GLN A 441 9.50 2.87 -27.66
C GLN A 441 9.26 1.58 -26.89
N ALA A 442 9.53 1.60 -25.59
CA ALA A 442 9.15 0.56 -24.65
C ALA A 442 7.75 0.84 -24.11
N HIS A 443 6.82 -0.06 -24.38
CA HIS A 443 5.44 0.03 -23.93
C HIS A 443 5.08 -1.21 -23.12
N THR A 444 4.90 -1.04 -21.81
CA THR A 444 4.45 -2.12 -20.94
C THR A 444 2.92 -2.25 -20.95
N SER A 445 2.42 -3.47 -20.96
CA SER A 445 1.01 -3.77 -20.69
C SER A 445 0.91 -4.68 -19.47
N ASN A 446 -0.17 -4.55 -18.71
CA ASN A 446 -0.47 -5.33 -17.49
C ASN A 446 0.42 -5.03 -16.27
N GLU A 447 1.41 -4.13 -16.38
CA GLU A 447 1.83 -3.36 -15.22
C GLU A 447 0.64 -2.48 -14.81
N ARG A 448 0.11 -2.68 -13.60
CA ARG A 448 -0.81 -1.70 -13.01
C ARG A 448 -0.06 -0.38 -12.96
N SER A 449 -0.26 0.45 -13.97
CA SER A 449 0.37 1.75 -14.01
C SER A 449 -0.10 2.48 -12.75
N LEU A 450 0.84 2.89 -11.90
CA LEU A 450 0.55 3.87 -10.84
C LEU A 450 0.02 5.18 -11.46
N LEU A 451 0.16 5.37 -12.78
CA LEU A 451 -0.48 6.41 -13.59
C LEU A 451 -2.02 6.30 -13.64
N ASP A 452 -2.63 5.12 -13.52
CA ASP A 452 -4.09 4.99 -13.49
C ASP A 452 -4.67 5.35 -12.11
N ARG A 453 -3.83 5.44 -11.06
CA ARG A 453 -4.23 5.97 -9.75
C ARG A 453 -4.27 7.50 -9.71
N SER A 454 -3.67 8.21 -10.66
CA SER A 454 -3.76 9.68 -10.76
C SER A 454 -4.80 10.17 -11.79
N GLY A 455 -5.53 9.26 -12.46
CA GLY A 455 -6.22 9.55 -13.72
C GLY A 455 -7.74 9.31 -13.81
N ARG A 456 -8.47 9.02 -12.73
CA ARG A 456 -9.95 8.88 -12.80
C ARG A 456 -10.70 9.68 -11.72
N GLY A 457 -10.98 10.92 -12.08
CA GLY A 457 -12.01 11.78 -11.49
C GLY A 457 -12.30 12.91 -12.46
N SER A 458 -13.13 12.66 -13.47
CA SER A 458 -13.48 13.63 -14.52
C SER A 458 -14.36 14.76 -13.99
N ALA A 459 -13.93 16.01 -14.12
CA ALA A 459 -14.80 17.15 -14.39
C ALA A 459 -14.03 18.36 -14.97
N GLY A 460 -14.32 18.73 -16.23
CA GLY A 460 -14.14 20.09 -16.76
C GLY A 460 -13.06 20.30 -17.84
N PRO A 461 -13.39 20.88 -19.01
CA PRO A 461 -12.42 21.13 -20.07
C PRO A 461 -11.68 22.45 -19.81
N VAL A 462 -10.35 22.39 -19.60
CA VAL A 462 -9.51 23.60 -19.68
C VAL A 462 -8.46 23.39 -20.77
N PHE A 463 -8.49 24.31 -21.73
CA PHE A 463 -7.63 24.43 -22.90
C PHE A 463 -6.16 24.04 -22.66
N ARG A 464 -5.69 22.99 -23.33
CA ARG A 464 -4.25 22.76 -23.57
C ARG A 464 -3.87 23.38 -24.92
N TRP A 465 -3.02 24.40 -24.90
CA TRP A 465 -2.26 24.82 -26.08
C TRP A 465 -0.97 23.99 -26.18
N PRO A 466 -0.57 23.53 -27.38
CA PRO A 466 0.58 22.65 -27.55
C PRO A 466 1.88 23.46 -27.73
N GLY A 467 2.93 23.03 -27.04
CA GLY A 467 4.32 23.36 -27.36
C GLY A 467 4.92 24.57 -26.65
N SER A 468 6.08 24.32 -26.02
CA SER A 468 7.07 25.26 -25.46
C SER A 468 6.89 25.77 -24.02
N GLY A 469 7.84 25.39 -23.14
CA GLY A 469 8.41 26.26 -22.09
C GLY A 469 7.51 26.78 -20.95
N GLY A 470 6.31 26.24 -20.74
CA GLY A 470 5.29 26.84 -19.86
C GLY A 470 5.70 27.03 -18.39
N GLY A 471 6.48 26.12 -17.81
CA GLY A 471 6.90 26.22 -16.41
C GLY A 471 7.78 27.44 -16.13
N TRP A 472 8.73 27.74 -17.03
CA TRP A 472 9.60 28.90 -16.90
C TRP A 472 8.87 30.21 -17.17
N VAL A 473 7.91 30.22 -18.10
CA VAL A 473 7.07 31.40 -18.36
C VAL A 473 6.13 31.66 -17.19
N ALA A 474 5.54 30.63 -16.58
CA ALA A 474 4.74 30.75 -15.37
C ALA A 474 5.58 31.24 -14.20
N LEU A 475 6.77 30.69 -13.97
CA LEU A 475 7.69 31.14 -12.93
C LEU A 475 8.15 32.60 -13.16
N LEU A 476 8.50 32.98 -14.39
CA LEU A 476 8.86 34.35 -14.76
C LEU A 476 7.69 35.31 -14.57
N LEU A 477 6.46 34.91 -14.91
CA LEU A 477 5.26 35.71 -14.69
C LEU A 477 4.92 35.83 -13.21
N SER A 478 5.12 34.78 -12.41
CA SER A 478 4.95 34.81 -10.94
C SER A 478 5.98 35.72 -10.28
N VAL A 479 7.24 35.67 -10.73
CA VAL A 479 8.32 36.54 -10.23
C VAL A 479 8.10 37.99 -10.69
N LEU A 480 7.68 38.23 -11.94
CA LEU A 480 7.31 39.58 -12.40
C LEU A 480 6.09 40.12 -11.65
N ALA A 481 5.09 39.28 -11.36
CA ALA A 481 3.89 39.65 -10.60
C ALA A 481 4.23 39.96 -9.13
N ALA A 482 5.13 39.18 -8.52
CA ALA A 482 5.62 39.45 -7.17
C ALA A 482 6.46 40.75 -7.11
N LEU A 483 7.33 40.99 -8.08
CA LEU A 483 8.14 42.21 -8.17
C LEU A 483 7.28 43.45 -8.45
N THR A 484 6.27 43.35 -9.33
CA THR A 484 5.31 44.45 -9.58
C THR A 484 4.37 44.69 -8.40
N ALA A 485 3.98 43.64 -7.66
CA ALA A 485 3.23 43.78 -6.41
C ALA A 485 4.08 44.43 -5.30
N ALA A 486 5.34 44.06 -5.15
CA ALA A 486 6.28 44.70 -4.21
C ALA A 486 6.50 46.18 -4.55
N TRP A 487 6.64 46.50 -5.85
CA TRP A 487 6.77 47.88 -6.33
C TRP A 487 5.48 48.69 -6.13
N ALA A 488 4.31 48.09 -6.36
CA ALA A 488 3.01 48.71 -6.12
C ALA A 488 2.70 48.93 -4.62
N LEU A 489 3.26 48.09 -3.73
CA LEU A 489 3.17 48.26 -2.28
C LEU A 489 4.09 49.38 -1.76
N GLN A 490 5.23 49.64 -2.41
CA GLN A 490 6.12 50.78 -2.11
C GLN A 490 5.59 52.12 -2.64
N ALA A 491 4.86 52.13 -3.76
CA ALA A 491 4.25 53.35 -4.31
C ALA A 491 2.99 53.74 -3.50
N GLY A 492 3.19 54.58 -2.49
CA GLY A 492 2.21 54.90 -1.45
C GLY A 492 0.79 55.30 -1.90
N ARG A 493 -0.16 54.74 -1.14
CA ARG A 493 -1.49 55.25 -0.76
C ARG A 493 -2.70 55.18 -1.68
N LEU A 494 -2.68 54.71 -2.94
CA LEU A 494 -3.93 54.75 -3.72
C LEU A 494 -4.42 53.52 -4.50
N ARG A 495 -3.79 52.34 -4.47
CA ARG A 495 -4.41 51.13 -5.09
C ARG A 495 -4.11 49.82 -4.34
N ARG A 496 -4.60 49.69 -3.11
CA ARG A 496 -4.49 48.42 -2.33
C ARG A 496 -5.24 47.25 -2.99
N GLY A 497 -6.36 47.50 -3.67
CA GLY A 497 -7.13 46.43 -4.32
C GLY A 497 -6.37 45.73 -5.45
N LEU A 498 -5.63 46.49 -6.29
CA LEU A 498 -4.90 45.91 -7.42
C LEU A 498 -3.67 45.09 -6.98
N ALA A 499 -3.05 45.47 -5.86
CA ALA A 499 -1.91 44.73 -5.30
C ALA A 499 -2.33 43.35 -4.76
N TRP A 500 -3.47 43.27 -4.07
CA TRP A 500 -3.99 41.99 -3.58
C TRP A 500 -4.43 41.05 -4.71
N SER A 501 -5.02 41.58 -5.79
CA SER A 501 -5.36 40.76 -6.97
C SER A 501 -4.12 40.21 -7.68
N LEU A 502 -3.03 40.99 -7.75
CA LEU A 502 -1.77 40.54 -8.36
C LEU A 502 -1.00 39.56 -7.46
N ILE A 503 -1.06 39.72 -6.13
CA ILE A 503 -0.50 38.75 -5.18
C ILE A 503 -1.28 37.43 -5.23
N GLY A 504 -2.62 37.48 -5.30
CA GLY A 504 -3.45 36.29 -5.47
C GLY A 504 -3.18 35.55 -6.78
N LEU A 505 -2.96 36.27 -7.89
CA LEU A 505 -2.54 35.68 -9.16
C LEU A 505 -1.13 35.08 -9.11
N ALA A 506 -0.18 35.74 -8.43
CA ALA A 506 1.18 35.22 -8.25
C ALA A 506 1.22 33.97 -7.35
N PHE A 507 0.40 33.94 -6.30
CA PHE A 507 0.28 32.80 -5.38
C PHE A 507 -0.45 31.62 -6.04
N GLY A 508 -1.51 31.90 -6.82
CA GLY A 508 -2.21 30.90 -7.63
C GLY A 508 -1.31 30.28 -8.71
N ALA A 509 -0.48 31.10 -9.37
CA ALA A 509 0.51 30.64 -10.36
C ALA A 509 1.70 29.90 -9.72
N GLY A 510 2.12 30.29 -8.50
CA GLY A 510 3.15 29.58 -7.73
C GLY A 510 2.69 28.21 -7.22
N LEU A 511 1.45 28.11 -6.75
CA LEU A 511 0.85 26.84 -6.28
C LEU A 511 0.59 25.87 -7.44
N THR A 512 0.18 26.37 -8.61
CA THR A 512 0.10 25.52 -9.81
C THR A 512 1.48 25.12 -10.32
N ALA A 513 2.50 25.99 -10.25
CA ALA A 513 3.87 25.64 -10.61
C ALA A 513 4.47 24.56 -9.68
N CYS A 514 4.20 24.61 -8.37
CA CYS A 514 4.65 23.59 -7.40
C CYS A 514 3.91 22.25 -7.55
N ARG A 515 2.64 22.24 -7.99
CA ARG A 515 1.91 21.01 -8.36
C ARG A 515 2.35 20.40 -9.69
N THR A 516 3.13 21.13 -10.48
CA THR A 516 3.61 20.69 -11.80
C THR A 516 5.12 20.57 -11.92
N LEU A 517 5.88 20.58 -10.81
CA LEU A 517 7.27 20.15 -10.85
C LEU A 517 7.25 18.66 -11.23
N PRO A 518 7.65 18.29 -12.46
CA PRO A 518 7.77 16.89 -12.82
C PRO A 518 8.91 16.33 -12.00
N ASP A 519 8.77 15.07 -11.59
CA ASP A 519 9.87 14.24 -11.12
C ASP A 519 11.14 14.55 -11.91
N ILE A 520 12.19 14.92 -11.17
CA ILE A 520 13.53 15.10 -11.73
C ILE A 520 13.94 13.73 -12.27
N PRO A 521 14.24 13.59 -13.57
CA PRO A 521 14.63 12.32 -14.14
C PRO A 521 16.01 11.92 -13.59
N GLY A 522 16.09 10.86 -12.77
CA GLY A 522 17.38 10.21 -12.52
C GLY A 522 17.65 9.38 -11.25
N ILE A 523 16.75 9.13 -10.29
CA ILE A 523 17.09 8.24 -9.13
C ILE A 523 15.87 7.47 -8.58
N PRO A 524 16.05 6.35 -7.84
CA PRO A 524 15.46 5.03 -8.11
C PRO A 524 14.30 4.72 -7.15
N GLY A 525 13.17 4.31 -7.69
CA GLY A 525 11.97 4.00 -6.90
C GLY A 525 10.78 3.55 -7.73
N LEU A 526 10.89 3.60 -9.06
CA LEU A 526 10.05 2.86 -9.97
C LEU A 526 10.79 1.55 -10.26
N THR A 527 10.47 0.48 -9.52
CA THR A 527 10.95 -0.86 -9.86
C THR A 527 10.28 -1.30 -11.16
N GLN A 528 10.81 -0.81 -12.29
CA GLN A 528 10.51 -1.42 -13.58
C GLN A 528 10.93 -2.88 -13.45
N ARG A 529 10.01 -3.81 -13.70
CA ARG A 529 10.30 -5.27 -13.67
C ARG A 529 11.21 -5.70 -14.82
N TRP A 530 11.74 -4.73 -15.57
CA TRP A 530 12.68 -4.92 -16.66
C TRP A 530 13.57 -3.68 -16.81
N GLU A 531 14.75 -3.85 -17.39
CA GLU A 531 15.68 -2.79 -17.75
C GLU A 531 16.45 -3.15 -19.03
N PHE A 532 17.04 -2.14 -19.67
CA PHE A 532 18.05 -2.34 -20.71
C PHE A 532 19.42 -2.53 -20.02
N ALA A 533 19.82 -3.77 -19.73
CA ALA A 533 21.03 -4.06 -18.94
C ALA A 533 22.30 -3.45 -19.52
N ASN A 534 22.37 -3.36 -20.85
CA ASN A 534 23.49 -2.77 -21.58
C ASN A 534 23.18 -1.37 -22.15
N ALA A 535 22.18 -0.65 -21.64
CA ALA A 535 21.80 0.68 -22.15
C ALA A 535 22.96 1.67 -22.22
N ARG A 536 23.84 1.68 -21.22
CA ARG A 536 24.99 2.59 -21.18
C ARG A 536 25.99 2.29 -22.28
N GLU A 537 26.23 1.02 -22.59
CA GLU A 537 27.16 0.58 -23.63
C GLU A 537 26.61 0.92 -25.02
N LEU A 538 25.32 0.71 -25.21
CA LEU A 538 24.61 1.03 -26.45
C LEU A 538 24.31 2.53 -26.63
N GLY A 539 24.62 3.35 -25.62
CA GLY A 539 24.33 4.78 -25.65
C GLY A 539 22.84 5.09 -25.70
N ILE A 540 21.99 4.22 -25.15
CA ILE A 540 20.54 4.43 -25.04
C ILE A 540 20.27 5.61 -24.11
N ARG A 541 19.49 6.59 -24.58
CA ARG A 541 19.16 7.80 -23.83
C ARG A 541 17.65 8.00 -23.78
N PRO A 542 17.04 8.24 -22.61
CA PRO A 542 15.61 8.56 -22.56
C PRO A 542 15.35 9.90 -23.24
N ILE A 543 14.23 10.01 -23.98
CA ILE A 543 13.79 11.26 -24.59
C ILE A 543 13.06 12.08 -23.52
N GLN A 544 13.58 13.29 -23.25
CA GLN A 544 13.00 14.16 -22.24
C GLN A 544 11.56 14.54 -22.60
N GLY A 545 10.61 14.26 -21.69
CA GLY A 545 9.19 14.58 -21.87
C GLY A 545 8.38 13.51 -22.58
N GLU A 546 8.99 12.39 -22.99
CA GLU A 546 8.31 11.26 -23.63
C GLU A 546 8.60 9.94 -22.87
N PRO A 547 7.86 9.63 -21.78
CA PRO A 547 8.05 8.39 -21.03
C PRO A 547 7.95 7.14 -21.93
N GLY A 548 8.86 6.19 -21.72
CA GLY A 548 8.96 4.98 -22.54
C GLY A 548 9.65 5.17 -23.89
N TRP A 549 10.06 6.38 -24.25
CA TRP A 549 10.83 6.64 -25.48
C TRP A 549 12.31 6.85 -25.20
N TYR A 550 13.14 6.26 -26.05
CA TYR A 550 14.58 6.31 -25.98
C TYR A 550 15.17 6.55 -27.36
N THR A 551 16.36 7.14 -27.42
CA THR A 551 17.18 7.21 -28.62
C THR A 551 18.38 6.28 -28.48
N MET A 552 18.82 5.69 -29.59
CA MET A 552 19.98 4.81 -29.61
C MET A 552 20.77 5.03 -30.92
N PRO A 553 22.08 5.33 -30.84
CA PRO A 553 22.94 5.34 -32.03
C PRO A 553 23.08 3.92 -32.59
N ILE A 554 23.07 3.79 -33.92
CA ILE A 554 23.22 2.51 -34.62
C ILE A 554 23.95 2.70 -35.96
N THR A 555 24.79 1.75 -36.34
CA THR A 555 25.45 1.72 -37.65
C THR A 555 24.65 0.87 -38.62
N VAL A 556 24.39 1.38 -39.83
CA VAL A 556 23.68 0.60 -40.87
C VAL A 556 24.51 -0.63 -41.27
N GLY A 557 23.86 -1.79 -41.32
CA GLY A 557 24.50 -3.08 -41.60
C GLY A 557 25.14 -3.77 -40.39
N GLU A 558 25.11 -3.16 -39.20
CA GLU A 558 25.65 -3.74 -37.97
C GLU A 558 24.52 -4.18 -37.02
N PRO A 559 24.37 -5.48 -36.71
CA PRO A 559 23.43 -5.93 -35.68
C PRO A 559 23.89 -5.51 -34.30
N VAL A 560 23.03 -4.79 -33.57
CA VAL A 560 23.29 -4.35 -32.20
C VAL A 560 22.51 -5.23 -31.21
N PRO A 561 23.20 -5.97 -30.32
CA PRO A 561 22.55 -6.79 -29.31
C PRO A 561 22.09 -5.91 -28.13
N LEU A 562 20.78 -5.73 -27.98
CA LEU A 562 20.14 -5.12 -26.83
C LEU A 562 19.83 -6.18 -25.77
N GLU A 563 20.37 -6.03 -24.57
CA GLU A 563 20.11 -6.91 -23.44
C GLU A 563 18.96 -6.36 -22.61
N LEU A 564 17.85 -7.10 -22.59
CA LEU A 564 16.69 -6.85 -21.74
C LEU A 564 16.83 -7.73 -20.51
N ASN A 565 16.99 -7.14 -19.33
CA ASN A 565 16.93 -7.88 -18.08
C ASN A 565 15.53 -7.74 -17.49
N PHE A 566 14.93 -8.81 -17.02
CA PHE A 566 13.61 -8.83 -16.38
C PHE A 566 13.71 -9.46 -14.98
N GLU A 567 13.64 -8.71 -13.88
CA GLU A 567 13.21 -9.05 -12.49
C GLU A 567 12.75 -10.50 -12.02
N GLY A 568 13.62 -11.43 -11.51
CA GLY A 568 13.34 -12.70 -10.70
C GLY A 568 14.29 -14.04 -10.62
N MET A 569 13.89 -15.32 -10.93
CA MET A 569 14.67 -16.54 -11.44
C MET A 569 14.55 -17.11 -12.92
N ALA A 570 15.31 -18.16 -13.34
CA ALA A 570 15.27 -18.78 -14.70
C ALA A 570 13.99 -19.63 -14.99
N LEU A 571 13.56 -19.73 -16.27
CA LEU A 571 12.45 -20.59 -16.70
C LEU A 571 12.68 -22.05 -16.25
N PRO A 572 11.73 -22.74 -15.58
CA PRO A 572 11.91 -24.11 -15.11
C PRO A 572 11.93 -25.16 -16.25
N TYR A 573 11.89 -24.70 -17.51
CA TYR A 573 11.94 -25.52 -18.71
C TYR A 573 13.06 -25.04 -19.61
N GLU A 574 13.97 -25.95 -19.98
CA GLU A 574 15.01 -25.65 -20.96
C GLU A 574 14.38 -25.58 -22.37
N PRO A 575 14.49 -24.45 -23.09
CA PRO A 575 14.02 -24.38 -24.46
C PRO A 575 14.86 -25.31 -25.34
N ARG A 576 14.20 -26.08 -26.19
CA ARG A 576 14.88 -26.88 -27.21
C ARG A 576 15.15 -25.97 -28.40
N GLN A 577 16.42 -25.66 -28.62
CA GLN A 577 16.84 -24.94 -29.82
C GLN A 577 16.96 -25.91 -31.00
N MET A 578 16.39 -25.55 -32.13
CA MET A 578 16.47 -26.29 -33.40
C MET A 578 16.63 -25.29 -34.55
N GLN A 579 17.19 -25.72 -35.67
CA GLN A 579 17.33 -24.88 -36.85
C GLN A 579 16.58 -25.52 -38.01
N LEU A 580 15.65 -24.76 -38.61
CA LEU A 580 14.90 -25.13 -39.78
C LEU A 580 15.61 -24.61 -41.02
N ASN A 581 16.22 -25.53 -41.77
CA ASN A 581 16.77 -25.27 -43.09
C ASN A 581 15.69 -25.60 -44.14
N PRO A 582 15.08 -24.60 -44.80
CA PRO A 582 14.02 -24.84 -45.78
C PRO A 582 14.53 -25.44 -47.09
N GLN A 583 15.83 -25.30 -47.37
CA GLN A 583 16.44 -25.77 -48.61
C GLN A 583 16.52 -27.30 -48.67
N SER A 584 16.01 -27.89 -49.75
CA SER A 584 16.20 -29.33 -50.03
C SER A 584 16.55 -29.58 -51.50
N GLY A 585 17.52 -30.47 -51.74
CA GLY A 585 17.99 -30.80 -53.09
C GLY A 585 16.98 -31.57 -53.97
N ASP A 586 15.91 -32.09 -53.37
CA ASP A 586 14.83 -32.81 -54.06
C ASP A 586 13.54 -31.96 -54.25
N ASN A 587 13.62 -30.66 -53.98
CA ASN A 587 12.50 -29.71 -53.97
C ASN A 587 11.36 -30.10 -53.00
N GLN A 588 11.60 -31.00 -52.03
CA GLN A 588 10.66 -31.19 -50.93
C GLN A 588 10.86 -30.10 -49.87
N PRO A 589 9.82 -29.76 -49.09
CA PRO A 589 9.99 -28.82 -47.99
C PRO A 589 10.98 -29.37 -46.96
N GLY A 590 12.05 -28.61 -46.70
CA GLY A 590 12.81 -28.80 -45.48
C GLY A 590 11.87 -28.63 -44.29
N ARG A 591 11.75 -29.66 -43.45
CA ARG A 591 10.82 -29.68 -42.32
C ARG A 591 11.45 -30.28 -41.07
N ILE A 592 10.93 -29.89 -39.92
CA ILE A 592 11.24 -30.48 -38.62
C ILE A 592 10.00 -31.20 -38.12
N ASP A 593 10.14 -32.50 -37.85
CA ASP A 593 9.08 -33.32 -37.25
C ASP A 593 9.34 -33.43 -35.74
N LEU A 594 8.50 -32.76 -34.94
CA LEU A 594 8.60 -32.69 -33.50
C LEU A 594 7.67 -33.72 -32.86
N PRO A 595 8.17 -34.66 -32.03
CA PRO A 595 7.28 -35.46 -31.21
C PRO A 595 6.56 -34.54 -30.21
N VAL A 596 5.23 -34.65 -30.14
CA VAL A 596 4.37 -33.89 -29.23
C VAL A 596 3.39 -34.84 -28.54
N GLU A 597 2.97 -34.51 -27.32
CA GLU A 597 1.94 -35.31 -26.62
C GLU A 597 0.59 -34.59 -26.68
N SER A 598 -0.46 -35.34 -27.01
CA SER A 598 -1.84 -34.87 -27.04
C SER A 598 -2.22 -34.11 -25.77
N GLY A 599 -2.82 -32.93 -25.92
CA GLY A 599 -3.29 -32.08 -24.83
C GLY A 599 -2.23 -31.16 -24.22
N ARG A 600 -0.96 -31.27 -24.61
CA ARG A 600 0.11 -30.35 -24.17
C ARG A 600 0.04 -29.00 -24.86
N VAL A 601 0.70 -28.02 -24.26
CA VAL A 601 0.92 -26.71 -24.88
C VAL A 601 2.37 -26.64 -25.34
N LEU A 602 2.55 -26.35 -26.63
CA LEU A 602 3.87 -26.11 -27.21
C LEU A 602 4.01 -24.62 -27.54
N ALA A 603 4.93 -23.93 -26.89
CA ALA A 603 5.33 -22.58 -27.29
C ALA A 603 6.46 -22.67 -28.32
N VAL A 604 6.30 -21.95 -29.43
CA VAL A 604 7.27 -21.87 -30.52
C VAL A 604 7.67 -20.41 -30.69
N VAL A 605 8.97 -20.13 -30.64
CA VAL A 605 9.55 -18.84 -31.02
C VAL A 605 10.51 -19.06 -32.17
N ALA A 606 10.38 -18.27 -33.22
CA ALA A 606 11.11 -18.42 -34.47
C ALA A 606 11.80 -17.11 -34.87
N THR A 607 13.11 -17.15 -35.00
CA THR A 607 13.97 -16.07 -35.46
C THR A 607 14.70 -16.47 -36.74
N GLY A 608 15.48 -15.55 -37.33
CA GLY A 608 16.14 -15.78 -38.61
C GLY A 608 15.33 -15.29 -39.81
N GLN A 609 15.88 -15.51 -41.00
CA GLN A 609 15.31 -15.08 -42.28
C GLN A 609 15.56 -16.12 -43.37
N VAL A 610 14.63 -16.19 -44.30
CA VAL A 610 14.69 -17.06 -45.48
C VAL A 610 14.44 -16.23 -46.73
N ASP A 611 15.20 -16.49 -47.77
CA ASP A 611 15.09 -15.86 -49.08
C ASP A 611 14.51 -16.88 -50.06
N LEU A 612 13.26 -16.66 -50.48
CA LEU A 612 12.40 -17.65 -51.14
C LEU A 612 12.77 -17.92 -52.60
N ASP A 613 13.22 -16.89 -53.30
CA ASP A 613 13.65 -16.95 -54.69
C ASP A 613 15.18 -16.81 -54.86
N GLY A 614 15.89 -16.81 -53.73
CA GLY A 614 17.34 -16.82 -53.64
C GLY A 614 17.93 -15.42 -53.83
N PRO A 615 19.26 -15.27 -53.72
CA PRO A 615 19.91 -13.95 -53.60
C PRO A 615 19.75 -13.02 -54.81
N ASN A 616 19.24 -13.52 -55.94
CA ASN A 616 18.94 -12.73 -57.15
C ASN A 616 17.44 -12.63 -57.42
N GLY A 617 16.63 -13.07 -56.46
CA GLY A 617 15.19 -13.03 -56.47
C GLY A 617 14.63 -11.62 -56.40
N SER A 618 13.36 -11.49 -56.77
CA SER A 618 12.59 -10.26 -56.66
C SER A 618 11.95 -10.06 -55.29
N LEU A 619 11.78 -11.13 -54.51
CA LEU A 619 11.22 -11.06 -53.18
C LEU A 619 12.28 -10.65 -52.15
N PRO A 620 11.94 -9.81 -51.16
CA PRO A 620 12.83 -9.58 -50.04
C PRO A 620 12.91 -10.83 -49.15
N PRO A 621 14.00 -11.03 -48.37
CA PRO A 621 14.05 -12.06 -47.35
C PRO A 621 12.90 -11.92 -46.34
N ALA A 622 12.26 -13.04 -46.06
CA ALA A 622 11.13 -13.19 -45.15
C ALA A 622 11.58 -13.65 -43.77
N SER A 623 11.06 -13.02 -42.71
CA SER A 623 11.14 -13.57 -41.35
C SER A 623 10.12 -14.69 -41.16
N ALA A 624 10.13 -15.36 -40.00
CA ALA A 624 9.11 -16.36 -39.64
C ALA A 624 7.64 -15.84 -39.70
N ALA A 625 7.41 -14.51 -39.76
CA ALA A 625 6.09 -13.92 -40.01
C ALA A 625 5.60 -14.05 -41.47
N GLY A 626 6.51 -14.26 -42.42
CA GLY A 626 6.24 -14.19 -43.85
C GLY A 626 6.18 -12.78 -44.43
N ILE A 627 5.93 -12.72 -45.73
CA ILE A 627 5.70 -11.52 -46.55
C ILE A 627 4.55 -11.79 -47.53
N ALA A 628 3.99 -10.72 -48.11
CA ALA A 628 3.06 -10.85 -49.22
C ALA A 628 3.81 -11.02 -50.55
N ASP A 629 3.47 -12.07 -51.29
CA ASP A 629 3.93 -12.34 -52.65
C ASP A 629 2.77 -12.09 -53.63
N GLU A 630 2.61 -10.83 -54.04
CA GLU A 630 1.54 -10.41 -54.95
C GLU A 630 1.64 -11.01 -56.35
N GLN A 631 2.77 -11.66 -56.69
CA GLN A 631 3.05 -12.21 -58.02
C GLN A 631 2.92 -13.73 -58.08
N ALA A 632 2.59 -14.38 -56.95
CA ALA A 632 2.46 -15.82 -56.91
C ALA A 632 1.17 -16.32 -57.59
N ASP A 633 1.33 -17.18 -58.59
CA ASP A 633 0.25 -17.95 -59.24
C ASP A 633 0.29 -19.43 -58.81
N GLY A 634 0.92 -19.70 -57.67
CA GLY A 634 1.32 -21.03 -57.21
C GLY A 634 0.54 -21.54 -56.00
N ARG A 635 0.46 -22.87 -55.88
CA ARG A 635 -0.01 -23.52 -54.65
C ARG A 635 1.12 -23.55 -53.64
N TYR A 636 0.96 -22.86 -52.53
CA TYR A 636 1.86 -22.91 -51.38
C TYR A 636 1.64 -24.15 -50.52
N LEU A 637 2.59 -24.42 -49.62
CA LEU A 637 2.49 -25.48 -48.61
C LEU A 637 1.45 -25.15 -47.52
N LEU A 638 1.15 -23.87 -47.30
CA LEU A 638 0.00 -23.44 -46.50
C LEU A 638 -1.29 -23.75 -47.28
N THR A 639 -2.05 -24.75 -46.83
CA THR A 639 -3.25 -25.27 -47.52
C THR A 639 -4.55 -24.85 -46.84
N ASP A 640 -4.48 -24.25 -45.66
CA ASP A 640 -5.64 -23.82 -44.89
C ASP A 640 -6.37 -22.64 -45.55
N GLY A 641 -7.68 -22.78 -45.68
CA GLY A 641 -8.55 -21.80 -46.33
C GLY A 641 -8.71 -20.49 -45.54
N TYR A 642 -8.28 -20.44 -44.28
CA TYR A 642 -8.31 -19.21 -43.47
C TYR A 642 -7.24 -18.19 -43.84
N TYR A 643 -6.10 -18.65 -44.32
CA TYR A 643 -5.00 -17.79 -44.69
C TYR A 643 -4.90 -17.76 -46.19
N THR A 644 -4.75 -16.56 -46.75
CA THR A 644 -4.36 -16.38 -48.14
C THR A 644 -2.89 -16.78 -48.27
N PRO A 645 -2.54 -17.95 -48.84
CA PRO A 645 -1.20 -18.51 -48.68
C PRO A 645 -0.07 -17.60 -49.18
N GLU A 646 -0.33 -16.85 -50.24
CA GLU A 646 0.56 -15.85 -50.83
C GLU A 646 0.82 -14.63 -49.92
N MET A 647 -0.06 -14.33 -48.95
CA MET A 647 0.14 -13.25 -47.98
C MET A 647 1.13 -13.62 -46.86
N TYR A 648 1.54 -14.89 -46.81
CA TYR A 648 2.43 -15.46 -45.79
C TYR A 648 3.58 -16.23 -46.43
N ALA A 649 4.04 -15.81 -47.61
CA ALA A 649 5.21 -16.40 -48.26
C ALA A 649 6.41 -16.31 -47.32
N GLY A 650 7.08 -17.43 -47.05
CA GLY A 650 8.24 -17.51 -46.16
C GLY A 650 7.92 -17.62 -44.67
N ALA A 651 6.63 -17.58 -44.27
CA ALA A 651 6.25 -17.74 -42.87
C ALA A 651 6.58 -19.15 -42.34
N LEU A 652 6.82 -19.26 -41.04
CA LEU A 652 6.82 -20.54 -40.35
C LEU A 652 5.38 -21.06 -40.24
N ILE A 653 5.16 -22.26 -40.76
CA ILE A 653 3.87 -22.95 -40.70
C ILE A 653 4.02 -24.29 -39.98
N GLY A 654 2.92 -24.73 -39.37
CA GLY A 654 2.82 -25.98 -38.64
C GLY A 654 1.76 -26.89 -39.22
N SER A 655 1.89 -28.19 -38.98
CA SER A 655 0.90 -29.21 -39.32
C SER A 655 0.97 -30.39 -38.35
N PHE A 656 -0.18 -30.94 -37.98
CA PHE A 656 -0.26 -32.18 -37.17
C PHE A 656 -0.50 -33.44 -38.03
N ASP A 657 -0.65 -33.28 -39.34
CA ASP A 657 -1.00 -34.34 -40.29
C ASP A 657 -0.06 -34.39 -41.51
N GLY A 658 1.15 -33.86 -41.38
CA GLY A 658 2.17 -33.93 -42.43
C GLY A 658 1.92 -33.00 -43.62
N PHE A 659 1.26 -31.87 -43.38
CA PHE A 659 0.83 -30.84 -44.35
C PHE A 659 -0.33 -31.26 -45.25
N GLU A 660 -1.19 -32.20 -44.83
CA GLU A 660 -2.52 -32.34 -45.42
C GLU A 660 -3.36 -31.10 -45.09
N THR A 661 -3.29 -30.65 -43.84
CA THR A 661 -3.70 -29.32 -43.36
C THR A 661 -2.51 -28.60 -42.73
N SER A 662 -2.52 -27.28 -42.74
CA SER A 662 -1.42 -26.49 -42.18
C SER A 662 -1.89 -25.13 -41.67
N PHE A 663 -1.21 -24.59 -40.67
CA PHE A 663 -1.58 -23.31 -40.03
C PHE A 663 -0.36 -22.43 -39.86
N VAL A 664 -0.56 -21.12 -39.75
CA VAL A 664 0.52 -20.17 -39.49
C VAL A 664 0.97 -20.29 -38.04
N VAL A 665 2.27 -20.54 -37.82
CA VAL A 665 2.92 -20.45 -36.50
C VAL A 665 3.48 -19.04 -36.31
N GLY A 666 4.06 -18.46 -37.37
CA GLY A 666 4.61 -17.11 -37.31
C GLY A 666 5.88 -17.00 -36.46
N ARG A 667 6.14 -15.80 -35.93
CA ARG A 667 7.32 -15.54 -35.08
C ARG A 667 7.20 -16.14 -33.69
N GLU A 668 5.99 -16.14 -33.14
CA GLU A 668 5.71 -16.61 -31.79
C GLU A 668 4.28 -17.13 -31.73
N THR A 669 4.10 -18.33 -31.18
CA THR A 669 2.79 -18.96 -31.04
C THR A 669 2.81 -20.01 -29.93
N ALA A 670 1.67 -20.16 -29.25
CA ALA A 670 1.40 -21.26 -28.34
C ALA A 670 0.33 -22.17 -28.95
N LEU A 671 0.66 -23.44 -29.14
CA LEU A 671 -0.20 -24.44 -29.75
C LEU A 671 -0.71 -25.39 -28.68
N LEU A 672 -2.04 -25.56 -28.58
CA LEU A 672 -2.60 -26.71 -27.90
C LEU A 672 -2.53 -27.91 -28.85
N VAL A 673 -1.79 -28.96 -28.45
CA VAL A 673 -1.63 -30.18 -29.24
C VAL A 673 -2.99 -30.91 -29.30
N PRO A 674 -3.57 -31.12 -30.49
CA PRO A 674 -4.87 -31.75 -30.63
C PRO A 674 -4.92 -33.15 -30.04
N SER A 675 -6.14 -33.58 -29.68
CA SER A 675 -6.36 -34.97 -29.34
C SER A 675 -5.94 -35.87 -30.50
N ASN A 676 -5.11 -36.86 -30.21
CA ASN A 676 -4.51 -37.83 -31.16
C ASN A 676 -3.32 -37.34 -32.00
N ALA A 677 -2.88 -36.09 -31.85
CA ALA A 677 -1.63 -35.65 -32.49
C ALA A 677 -0.42 -36.21 -31.72
N SER A 678 0.51 -36.83 -32.44
CA SER A 678 1.78 -37.33 -31.89
C SER A 678 3.00 -36.63 -32.49
N THR A 679 2.79 -35.86 -33.57
CA THR A 679 3.84 -35.16 -34.30
C THR A 679 3.35 -33.78 -34.71
N LEU A 680 4.17 -32.76 -34.52
CA LEU A 680 4.03 -31.45 -35.14
C LEU A 680 5.13 -31.28 -36.18
N SER A 681 4.75 -31.17 -37.45
CA SER A 681 5.66 -30.83 -38.55
C SER A 681 5.73 -29.32 -38.72
N LEU A 682 6.93 -28.75 -38.73
CA LEU A 682 7.20 -27.33 -38.96
C LEU A 682 7.96 -27.15 -40.28
N ALA A 683 7.55 -26.19 -41.11
CA ALA A 683 8.20 -25.90 -42.39
C ALA A 683 8.04 -24.40 -42.76
N VAL A 684 8.78 -23.98 -43.79
CA VAL A 684 8.61 -22.66 -44.40
C VAL A 684 7.53 -22.72 -45.47
N ASN A 685 6.63 -21.74 -45.46
CA ASN A 685 5.60 -21.62 -46.46
C ASN A 685 6.16 -21.16 -47.82
N ALA A 686 6.30 -22.06 -48.78
CA ALA A 686 6.74 -21.76 -50.14
C ALA A 686 6.01 -22.64 -51.16
N THR A 687 6.19 -22.38 -52.45
CA THR A 687 5.65 -23.27 -53.50
C THR A 687 6.55 -24.51 -53.68
N PRO A 688 6.01 -25.68 -54.06
CA PRO A 688 6.77 -26.93 -54.22
C PRO A 688 7.98 -26.88 -55.16
N GLN A 689 8.09 -25.87 -56.01
CA GLN A 689 9.18 -25.72 -56.99
C GLN A 689 10.30 -24.82 -56.48
N GLN A 690 10.09 -24.11 -55.37
CA GLN A 690 11.02 -23.12 -54.84
C GLN A 690 11.98 -23.70 -53.78
N PHE A 691 11.65 -24.82 -53.13
CA PHE A 691 12.45 -25.33 -52.00
C PHE A 691 13.94 -25.58 -52.33
N GLY A 692 14.31 -25.91 -53.56
CA GLY A 692 15.72 -26.06 -53.94
C GLY A 692 16.51 -24.76 -54.06
N GLN A 693 15.83 -23.63 -54.27
CA GLN A 693 16.44 -22.30 -54.43
C GLN A 693 16.34 -21.42 -53.17
N ILE A 694 15.53 -21.81 -52.18
CA ILE A 694 15.44 -21.06 -50.91
C ILE A 694 16.82 -21.03 -50.25
N THR A 695 17.24 -19.86 -49.77
CA THR A 695 18.44 -19.71 -48.94
C THR A 695 18.09 -19.13 -47.57
N GLY A 696 19.00 -19.22 -46.60
CA GLY A 696 18.74 -18.82 -45.21
C GLY A 696 18.15 -19.94 -44.36
N ALA A 697 17.84 -19.62 -43.10
CA ALA A 697 17.34 -20.57 -42.10
C ALA A 697 16.52 -19.84 -41.02
N LEU A 698 15.65 -20.59 -40.34
CA LEU A 698 14.97 -20.12 -39.14
C LEU A 698 15.50 -20.86 -37.91
N ASP A 699 15.85 -20.10 -36.87
CA ASP A 699 16.20 -20.67 -35.56
C ASP A 699 14.92 -20.75 -34.72
N LEU A 700 14.63 -21.93 -34.21
CA LEU A 700 13.42 -22.26 -33.46
C LEU A 700 13.77 -22.53 -32.00
N TYR A 701 13.01 -21.94 -31.09
CA TYR A 701 13.05 -22.20 -29.67
C TYR A 701 11.70 -22.77 -29.24
N LEU A 702 11.73 -23.99 -28.72
CA LEU A 702 10.54 -24.78 -28.43
C LEU A 702 10.45 -25.07 -26.93
N VAL A 703 9.28 -24.81 -26.33
CA VAL A 703 8.99 -25.15 -24.94
C VAL A 703 7.74 -26.02 -24.90
N ASP A 704 7.92 -27.30 -24.59
CA ASP A 704 6.83 -28.29 -24.50
C ASP A 704 6.44 -28.53 -23.04
N ARG A 705 5.18 -28.28 -22.69
CA ARG A 705 4.69 -28.34 -21.30
C ARG A 705 3.30 -29.00 -21.20
N PRO A 706 2.98 -29.63 -20.06
CA PRO A 706 1.61 -30.02 -19.74
C PRO A 706 0.69 -28.78 -19.86
N PRO A 707 -0.58 -28.95 -20.26
CA PRO A 707 -1.50 -27.82 -20.31
C PRO A 707 -1.63 -27.22 -18.91
N PRO A 708 -1.29 -25.94 -18.69
CA PRO A 708 -1.74 -25.28 -17.47
C PRO A 708 -3.26 -25.08 -17.55
N LEU A 709 -3.93 -25.06 -16.40
CA LEU A 709 -5.29 -24.50 -16.27
C LEU A 709 -5.31 -22.97 -16.52
N VAL A 710 -4.18 -22.34 -16.91
CA VAL A 710 -4.08 -20.91 -17.28
C VAL A 710 -3.03 -20.68 -18.40
N PRO A 711 -3.35 -20.09 -19.58
CA PRO A 711 -2.53 -20.22 -20.81
C PRO A 711 -1.58 -19.05 -21.16
N THR A 712 -0.59 -19.34 -22.02
CA THR A 712 0.31 -18.43 -22.77
C THR A 712 -0.37 -17.77 -23.98
N ALA A 713 0.08 -16.56 -24.37
CA ALA A 713 -0.50 -15.76 -25.45
C ALA A 713 -0.03 -16.13 -26.88
N THR A 714 -0.85 -15.74 -27.87
CA THR A 714 -0.58 -15.59 -29.31
C THR A 714 -1.51 -14.49 -29.84
N ARG A 715 -1.09 -13.67 -30.83
CA ARG A 715 -1.97 -12.70 -31.51
C ARG A 715 -2.19 -13.08 -32.98
N LEU A 716 -3.45 -13.17 -33.40
CA LEU A 716 -3.89 -13.02 -34.79
C LEU A 716 -5.09 -12.07 -34.86
N ARG A 717 -5.20 -11.33 -35.97
CA ARG A 717 -6.41 -10.58 -36.36
C ARG A 717 -7.43 -11.57 -36.91
N GLY A 718 -8.66 -11.57 -36.38
CA GLY A 718 -9.79 -12.23 -37.02
C GLY A 718 -10.63 -11.23 -37.81
N ASP A 719 -10.99 -11.56 -39.04
CA ASP A 719 -12.38 -11.38 -39.47
C ASP A 719 -13.05 -12.75 -39.63
N GLY A 720 -14.36 -12.79 -39.40
CA GLY A 720 -15.05 -13.98 -38.93
C GLY A 720 -15.82 -14.74 -39.99
N THR A 721 -15.60 -16.04 -40.07
CA THR A 721 -16.67 -17.04 -40.17
C THR A 721 -16.16 -18.41 -39.70
N PHE A 722 -16.88 -18.98 -38.73
CA PHE A 722 -16.66 -20.18 -37.92
C PHE A 722 -16.07 -21.42 -38.61
N SER A 723 -14.92 -21.88 -38.09
CA SER A 723 -14.35 -23.26 -38.04
C SER A 723 -12.83 -23.22 -37.70
N VAL A 724 -12.43 -22.47 -36.67
CA VAL A 724 -11.05 -22.41 -36.13
C VAL A 724 -11.07 -23.08 -34.74
N PRO A 725 -10.04 -23.85 -34.31
CA PRO A 725 -9.93 -24.26 -32.91
C PRO A 725 -10.01 -23.03 -31.99
N PHE A 726 -10.70 -23.18 -30.85
CA PHE A 726 -11.06 -22.11 -29.94
C PHE A 726 -9.85 -21.24 -29.53
N VAL A 727 -9.73 -20.03 -30.08
CA VAL A 727 -8.75 -19.02 -29.65
C VAL A 727 -9.37 -18.22 -28.51
N LEU A 728 -8.84 -18.38 -27.30
CA LEU A 728 -9.36 -17.76 -26.08
C LEU A 728 -8.94 -16.27 -25.97
N PRO A 729 -9.81 -15.38 -25.45
CA PRO A 729 -9.44 -14.00 -25.10
C PRO A 729 -8.53 -13.95 -23.85
N LEU A 730 -7.54 -13.05 -23.89
CA LEU A 730 -6.41 -12.93 -22.96
C LEU A 730 -6.77 -12.29 -21.61
N TRP A 731 -6.45 -12.96 -20.49
CA TRP A 731 -6.39 -12.34 -19.15
C TRP A 731 -5.18 -12.87 -18.35
N GLU A 732 -4.48 -11.93 -17.70
CA GLU A 732 -3.40 -12.07 -16.68
C GLU A 732 -1.97 -12.48 -17.12
N ALA A 733 -1.27 -11.59 -17.83
CA ALA A 733 0.19 -11.51 -17.79
C ALA A 733 0.65 -10.61 -16.62
N LEU A 734 1.79 -10.92 -15.98
CA LEU A 734 2.37 -10.09 -14.90
C LEU A 734 2.89 -8.75 -15.42
N THR A 735 3.53 -8.79 -16.58
CA THR A 735 3.95 -7.64 -17.38
C THR A 735 4.18 -8.15 -18.81
N SER A 736 3.89 -7.33 -19.80
CA SER A 736 4.36 -7.54 -21.16
C SER A 736 5.08 -6.31 -21.63
N LEU A 737 6.29 -6.45 -22.16
CA LEU A 737 7.07 -5.38 -22.76
C LEU A 737 6.95 -5.44 -24.27
N ASN A 738 6.44 -4.38 -24.87
CA ASN A 738 6.45 -4.15 -26.30
C ASN A 738 7.60 -3.19 -26.61
N LEU A 739 8.57 -3.61 -27.41
CA LEU A 739 9.65 -2.76 -27.88
C LEU A 739 9.43 -2.45 -29.36
N TYR A 740 9.03 -1.21 -29.66
CA TYR A 740 8.93 -0.71 -31.02
C TYR A 740 10.19 0.05 -31.39
N THR A 741 10.61 -0.02 -32.64
CA THR A 741 11.72 0.78 -33.17
C THR A 741 11.24 1.66 -34.31
N TYR A 742 11.78 2.88 -34.40
CA TYR A 742 11.45 3.85 -35.43
C TYR A 742 12.71 4.53 -35.96
N TYR A 743 12.66 4.97 -37.21
CA TYR A 743 13.56 6.02 -37.71
C TYR A 743 12.79 7.32 -37.88
N VAL A 744 13.52 8.43 -37.88
CA VAL A 744 12.96 9.77 -37.96
C VAL A 744 13.33 10.41 -39.28
N THR A 745 12.33 10.95 -39.99
CA THR A 745 12.57 11.90 -41.07
C THR A 745 12.13 13.29 -40.62
N THR A 746 12.97 14.29 -40.81
CA THR A 746 12.64 15.69 -40.55
C THR A 746 12.29 16.40 -41.85
N GLU A 747 11.15 17.07 -41.87
CA GLU A 747 10.84 18.06 -42.90
C GLU A 747 11.42 19.38 -42.45
N THR A 748 12.27 20.00 -43.27
CA THR A 748 12.81 21.33 -43.01
C THR A 748 12.21 22.33 -43.97
N ASN A 749 11.84 23.51 -43.45
CA ASN A 749 11.43 24.62 -44.32
C ASN A 749 12.64 25.21 -45.06
N ASP A 750 12.39 26.15 -45.97
CA ASP A 750 13.43 26.85 -46.75
C ASP A 750 14.50 27.57 -45.90
N ARG A 751 14.28 27.71 -44.58
CA ARG A 751 15.22 28.30 -43.62
C ARG A 751 16.04 27.25 -42.86
N GLY A 752 15.93 25.97 -43.24
CA GLY A 752 16.58 24.84 -42.57
C GLY A 752 15.99 24.52 -41.20
N GLN A 753 14.82 25.09 -40.85
CA GLN A 753 14.16 24.80 -39.57
C GLN A 753 13.30 23.55 -39.73
N VAL A 754 13.43 22.61 -38.80
CA VAL A 754 12.57 21.43 -38.74
C VAL A 754 11.14 21.90 -38.46
N VAL A 755 10.23 21.67 -39.42
CA VAL A 755 8.81 22.02 -39.33
C VAL A 755 7.92 20.82 -39.04
N ALA A 756 8.38 19.62 -39.36
CA ALA A 756 7.71 18.38 -39.00
C ALA A 756 8.73 17.27 -38.76
N GLU A 757 8.38 16.37 -37.85
CA GLU A 757 9.12 15.15 -37.58
C GLU A 757 8.17 13.98 -37.80
N THR A 758 8.52 13.06 -38.70
CA THR A 758 7.74 11.84 -38.95
C THR A 758 8.50 10.64 -38.43
N ARG A 759 7.88 9.86 -37.55
CA ARG A 759 8.40 8.61 -37.01
C ARG A 759 7.90 7.44 -37.87
N HIS A 760 8.83 6.75 -38.51
CA HIS A 760 8.53 5.62 -39.38
C HIS A 760 8.91 4.32 -38.67
N PRO A 761 7.98 3.37 -38.48
CA PRO A 761 8.29 2.13 -37.78
C PRO A 761 9.32 1.30 -38.55
N LEU A 762 10.33 0.82 -37.85
CA LEU A 762 11.35 -0.11 -38.35
C LEU A 762 11.05 -1.55 -37.93
N GLY A 763 10.60 -1.73 -36.69
CA GLY A 763 10.49 -3.05 -36.09
C GLY A 763 9.67 -3.06 -34.81
N PHE A 764 9.38 -4.28 -34.36
CA PHE A 764 8.62 -4.56 -33.17
C PHE A 764 9.03 -5.90 -32.58
N SER A 765 9.22 -5.92 -31.26
CA SER A 765 9.41 -7.11 -30.45
C SER A 765 8.45 -7.11 -29.27
N HIS A 766 7.94 -8.26 -28.89
CA HIS A 766 7.05 -8.44 -27.76
C HIS A 766 7.68 -9.44 -26.78
N TYR A 767 7.57 -9.13 -25.49
CA TYR A 767 8.05 -9.98 -24.40
C TYR A 767 6.95 -10.05 -23.34
N THR A 768 6.70 -11.22 -22.76
CA THR A 768 5.67 -11.39 -21.72
C THR A 768 6.18 -12.26 -20.58
N VAL A 769 5.90 -11.84 -19.35
CA VAL A 769 6.19 -12.55 -18.09
C VAL A 769 4.87 -13.05 -17.49
N TYR A 770 4.81 -14.31 -17.06
CA TYR A 770 3.58 -14.98 -16.60
C TYR A 770 3.56 -15.20 -15.07
N ASN A 771 2.36 -15.25 -14.48
CA ASN A 771 2.13 -15.19 -13.01
C ASN A 771 2.34 -16.51 -12.24
N ARG A 772 2.15 -17.69 -12.85
CA ARG A 772 2.41 -19.01 -12.18
C ARG A 772 2.42 -20.19 -13.18
N HIS A 773 3.16 -21.25 -12.85
CA HIS A 773 2.98 -22.62 -13.38
C HIS A 773 2.81 -23.62 -12.22
N LEU A 774 1.89 -24.58 -12.38
CA LEU A 774 1.54 -25.61 -11.39
C LEU A 774 2.65 -26.67 -11.22
N ASP A 775 2.72 -27.22 -10.01
CA ASP A 775 3.51 -28.40 -9.67
C ASP A 775 3.21 -29.63 -10.55
N SER A 776 4.23 -30.48 -10.64
CA SER A 776 4.32 -31.76 -11.35
C SER A 776 3.10 -32.69 -11.25
N PRO A 777 2.67 -33.37 -12.34
CA PRO A 777 1.66 -34.44 -12.27
C PRO A 777 2.13 -35.73 -11.56
N ASP A 778 3.43 -35.91 -11.32
CA ASP A 778 3.96 -37.20 -10.89
C ASP A 778 4.52 -37.12 -9.47
N GLY A 779 3.63 -37.06 -8.48
CA GLY A 779 3.93 -37.18 -7.05
C GLY A 779 4.50 -38.54 -6.63
N THR A 780 5.63 -38.98 -7.20
CA THR A 780 6.39 -40.13 -6.70
C THR A 780 7.87 -39.80 -6.47
N PRO A 781 8.40 -40.00 -5.26
CA PRO A 781 9.82 -39.86 -4.99
C PRO A 781 10.57 -41.02 -5.68
N GLN A 782 11.34 -40.73 -6.74
CA GLN A 782 12.34 -41.67 -7.21
C GLN A 782 13.46 -41.78 -6.18
N ARG A 783 13.39 -42.84 -5.35
CA ARG A 783 14.59 -43.42 -4.75
C ARG A 783 15.53 -43.84 -5.89
N ARG A 784 16.69 -43.21 -6.00
CA ARG A 784 17.89 -43.84 -6.58
C ARG A 784 18.97 -43.88 -5.52
N ARG A 785 19.72 -44.98 -5.53
CA ARG A 785 20.84 -45.28 -4.64
C ARG A 785 21.90 -44.19 -4.66
#